data_AF-A0A968TUN1-F1
#
_entry.id   AF-A0A968TUN1-F1
#
_cell.length_a   1.000
_cell.length_b   1.000
_cell.length_c   1.000
_cell.angle_alpha   90.00
_cell.angle_beta   90.00
_cell.angle_gamma   90.00
#
_symmetry.space_group_name_H-M   'P 1'
#
loop_
_entity.id
_entity.type
_entity.pdbx_description
1 polymer ?
#
loop_
_entity_poly.entity_id
_entity_poly.type
_entity_poly.pdbx_seq_one_letter_code
_entity_poly.pdbx_strand_id
1 'polypeptide(L)'
;MPHGLDIEPGTSEQIATVAGVLATDYAIDANVWETGGTWLGGAFESEHWHITSSEVSPDGFPGLADLLDEPAHDASRDFQYAVSIHGFGSYDGKGLVLGGRAHREAKCFLASRIQQRLIAEGRGAVAFYIWDLDGVLANNIDLPDVRNVKITDERGQDPGLSGTDRDNVVNRVSPNETGAAGFGGFQVEQSRPLRDDATYRNLVAEEIAHALGELITKPSIIDGSSTAICDALEAGEAPPIASISGKVWRDQNDNGVQDAGEEGVGTVSVELLGLLAPIDATTTAADGSYAFDHLETGSYQVRVTLPDGFEFGPRDAAAGVNADEIDSDVDETTGETFAIVLAQGQQPAHVDAGIVPLSGTAAISGRAWIDVDSDGYQQNGEGDLEGVMVTLLSSEGLTIASQATSGNGGYSFGQLAAGSYRVRFAPPAGWSLTDRFTDLPAVNSDPDPTTGETELIVLVNGQSETAIDAGFTVQCHAIALVGFGSQWRTSTTFAAGWHEPSFDDSAWGELQGSIGYPAGTVNTTVTDGVVTAYFRHAFTVADEDVLGALELLLFRDDGAVVYLNGQEVFRSNMPAGAISQATSASSSSRATVTTTIAGLVEGLNVLAVEVHNRTSATTVDLAFDLELWTTLCQPCITSQTFDADRGTFLRLNSSTSTNSTPRGDSTVIEVDGDPVKNALLAWPLPDDVADAVVIHAELELTVSDDSSASFRLFPLVRAWDEASANWYDAQAAGPVSWGGVGATDPLTDYDATSPVGVLRLESSPATETIALNPAGRALVEGWLRGEIANDGLVAHGGTNGNGIGFASDETPTPPKLRVVYATGCGG
;
A
#
# COMPACT_ATOMS: atom_id res chain seq x y z
N MET A 1 16.50 20.30 -24.79
CA MET A 1 16.90 21.47 -23.99
C MET A 1 18.39 21.69 -24.09
N PRO A 2 18.86 22.58 -24.97
CA PRO A 2 20.30 22.83 -25.14
C PRO A 2 20.91 23.68 -24.01
N HIS A 3 20.08 24.38 -23.21
CA HIS A 3 20.52 25.41 -22.25
C HIS A 3 19.97 25.18 -20.83
N GLY A 4 20.12 23.98 -20.29
CA GLY A 4 19.70 23.62 -18.94
C GLY A 4 20.63 24.14 -17.83
N LEU A 5 20.19 23.91 -16.59
CA LEU A 5 20.87 24.23 -15.33
C LEU A 5 21.22 25.71 -15.26
N ASP A 6 22.45 26.05 -14.89
CA ASP A 6 22.86 27.44 -14.70
C ASP A 6 23.04 28.22 -16.02
N ILE A 7 22.96 27.56 -17.19
CA ILE A 7 23.05 28.25 -18.49
C ILE A 7 21.83 29.16 -18.67
N GLU A 8 20.63 28.62 -18.50
CA GLU A 8 19.36 29.37 -18.41
C GLU A 8 18.56 28.89 -17.18
N PRO A 9 18.90 29.35 -15.95
CA PRO A 9 18.37 28.85 -14.66
C PRO A 9 16.84 28.66 -14.55
N GLY A 10 16.34 27.44 -14.40
CA GLY A 10 14.89 27.20 -14.33
C GLY A 10 14.31 26.47 -15.54
N THR A 11 15.03 26.38 -16.66
CA THR A 11 14.56 25.62 -17.84
C THR A 11 14.56 24.11 -17.59
N SER A 12 15.50 23.59 -16.80
CA SER A 12 15.59 22.17 -16.39
C SER A 12 14.37 21.72 -15.59
N GLU A 13 13.98 22.53 -14.61
CA GLU A 13 12.82 22.26 -13.77
C GLU A 13 11.53 22.29 -14.60
N GLN A 14 11.45 23.21 -15.57
CA GLN A 14 10.29 23.30 -16.46
C GLN A 14 10.19 22.08 -17.39
N ILE A 15 11.28 21.61 -18.01
CA ILE A 15 11.18 20.46 -18.90
C ILE A 15 10.85 19.16 -18.15
N ALA A 16 11.37 19.01 -16.92
CA ALA A 16 10.98 17.90 -16.06
C ALA A 16 9.49 17.95 -15.69
N THR A 17 8.97 19.14 -15.39
CA THR A 17 7.53 19.36 -15.15
C THR A 17 6.71 19.01 -16.39
N VAL A 18 7.14 19.47 -17.57
CA VAL A 18 6.44 19.20 -18.83
C VAL A 18 6.31 17.70 -19.08
N ALA A 19 7.41 16.95 -18.95
CA ALA A 19 7.40 15.51 -19.14
C ALA A 19 6.54 14.78 -18.09
N GLY A 20 6.60 15.22 -16.83
CA GLY A 20 5.79 14.64 -15.75
C GLY A 20 4.29 14.80 -15.96
N VAL A 21 3.84 15.99 -16.35
CA VAL A 21 2.42 16.29 -16.63
C VAL A 21 1.93 15.52 -17.87
N LEU A 22 2.72 15.46 -18.94
CA LEU A 22 2.36 14.67 -20.13
C LEU A 22 2.17 13.18 -19.81
N ALA A 23 3.05 12.61 -18.98
CA ALA A 23 2.98 11.21 -18.60
C ALA A 23 1.77 10.92 -17.69
N THR A 24 1.47 11.82 -16.75
CA THR A 24 0.41 11.62 -15.75
C THR A 24 -0.99 11.91 -16.27
N ASP A 25 -1.17 13.03 -16.97
CA ASP A 25 -2.50 13.52 -17.34
C ASP A 25 -2.94 13.07 -18.74
N TYR A 26 -1.97 12.75 -19.62
CA TYR A 26 -2.26 12.39 -21.02
C TYR A 26 -1.73 11.00 -21.41
N ALA A 27 -1.05 10.29 -20.50
CA ALA A 27 -0.37 9.03 -20.78
C ALA A 27 0.61 9.10 -21.97
N ILE A 28 1.25 10.26 -22.16
CA ILE A 28 2.25 10.50 -23.20
C ILE A 28 3.63 10.43 -22.58
N ASP A 29 4.42 9.44 -22.99
CA ASP A 29 5.82 9.32 -22.57
C ASP A 29 6.71 10.20 -23.48
N ALA A 30 7.14 11.35 -22.94
CA ALA A 30 7.93 12.32 -23.69
C ALA A 30 9.43 12.01 -23.63
N ASN A 31 10.07 11.95 -24.80
CA ASN A 31 11.54 11.87 -24.86
C ASN A 31 12.17 13.20 -24.43
N VAL A 32 12.90 13.19 -23.30
CA VAL A 32 13.59 14.37 -22.77
C VAL A 32 15.07 14.29 -23.07
N TRP A 33 15.58 15.34 -23.73
CA TRP A 33 17.00 15.59 -23.86
C TRP A 33 17.37 16.92 -23.25
N GLU A 34 18.38 16.92 -22.40
CA GLU A 34 18.88 18.10 -21.73
C GLU A 34 20.41 18.11 -21.73
N THR A 35 20.96 19.30 -21.98
CA THR A 35 22.34 19.63 -21.70
C THR A 35 22.38 20.87 -20.85
N GLY A 36 23.18 20.87 -19.80
CA GLY A 36 23.29 21.99 -18.88
C GLY A 36 24.69 22.15 -18.32
N GLY A 37 24.92 23.26 -17.63
CA GLY A 37 26.16 23.54 -16.93
C GLY A 37 25.88 23.92 -15.49
N THR A 38 26.71 23.45 -14.55
CA THR A 38 26.64 23.83 -13.13
C THR A 38 27.85 24.68 -12.75
N TRP A 39 27.62 25.74 -11.99
CA TRP A 39 28.66 26.63 -11.53
C TRP A 39 29.26 26.23 -10.19
N LEU A 40 30.60 26.23 -10.11
CA LEU A 40 31.36 25.89 -8.89
C LEU A 40 32.00 27.12 -8.19
N GLY A 41 31.81 28.35 -8.72
CA GLY A 41 32.18 29.63 -8.08
C GLY A 41 32.99 30.62 -8.94
N GLY A 42 32.73 31.94 -8.81
CA GLY A 42 33.36 33.05 -9.56
C GLY A 42 32.36 33.99 -10.28
N ALA A 43 32.83 35.04 -10.96
CA ALA A 43 31.98 35.92 -11.79
C ALA A 43 31.52 35.15 -13.05
N PHE A 44 30.20 35.05 -13.22
CA PHE A 44 29.56 34.25 -14.26
C PHE A 44 29.52 35.00 -15.59
N GLU A 45 30.02 34.37 -16.65
CA GLU A 45 29.78 34.75 -18.05
C GLU A 45 29.08 33.56 -18.73
N SER A 46 27.74 33.55 -18.75
CA SER A 46 26.90 32.52 -19.41
C SER A 46 27.33 32.23 -20.84
N GLU A 47 27.92 33.24 -21.49
CA GLU A 47 28.33 33.23 -22.88
C GLU A 47 29.38 32.17 -23.22
N HIS A 48 30.09 31.60 -22.24
CA HIS A 48 31.14 30.61 -22.52
C HIS A 48 30.63 29.19 -22.79
N TRP A 49 29.45 28.83 -22.25
CA TRP A 49 28.87 27.48 -22.39
C TRP A 49 27.54 27.47 -23.16
N HIS A 50 27.02 28.65 -23.50
CA HIS A 50 25.85 28.82 -24.35
C HIS A 50 26.23 28.58 -25.82
N ILE A 51 25.80 27.44 -26.38
CA ILE A 51 25.92 27.15 -27.82
C ILE A 51 24.56 27.42 -28.46
N THR A 52 24.49 28.35 -29.41
CA THR A 52 23.22 28.73 -30.05
C THR A 52 22.52 27.53 -30.70
N SER A 53 21.19 27.50 -30.67
CA SER A 53 20.38 26.34 -31.07
C SER A 53 20.62 25.86 -32.51
N SER A 54 21.06 26.75 -33.42
CA SER A 54 21.44 26.36 -34.79
C SER A 54 22.81 25.70 -34.91
N GLU A 55 23.68 25.86 -33.91
CA GLU A 55 25.05 25.30 -33.88
C GLU A 55 25.16 24.03 -33.02
N VAL A 56 24.13 23.71 -32.23
CA VAL A 56 24.05 22.45 -31.47
C VAL A 56 24.08 21.28 -32.44
N SER A 57 25.03 20.37 -32.32
CA SER A 57 25.17 19.22 -33.24
C SER A 57 25.39 17.91 -32.48
N PRO A 58 25.10 16.74 -33.07
CA PRO A 58 25.44 15.45 -32.46
C PRO A 58 26.91 15.35 -32.05
N ASP A 59 27.79 16.01 -32.81
CA ASP A 59 29.23 16.08 -32.57
C ASP A 59 29.53 17.03 -31.40
N GLY A 60 29.39 16.51 -30.17
CA GLY A 60 29.65 17.25 -28.93
C GLY A 60 28.56 17.12 -27.88
N PHE A 61 27.42 16.55 -28.25
CA PHE A 61 26.26 16.39 -27.38
C PHE A 61 25.73 14.95 -27.41
N PRO A 62 26.26 14.07 -26.54
CA PRO A 62 25.80 12.68 -26.45
C PRO A 62 24.28 12.57 -26.23
N GLY A 63 23.66 11.55 -26.82
CA GLY A 63 22.22 11.33 -26.76
C GLY A 63 21.40 12.21 -27.72
N LEU A 64 21.94 13.32 -28.24
CA LEU A 64 21.23 14.12 -29.24
C LEU A 64 21.11 13.39 -30.58
N ALA A 65 22.12 12.58 -30.93
CA ALA A 65 22.06 11.71 -32.10
C ALA A 65 20.84 10.79 -32.04
N ASP A 66 20.49 10.25 -30.87
CA ASP A 66 19.34 9.34 -30.74
C ASP A 66 18.01 10.05 -31.03
N LEU A 67 17.91 11.37 -30.80
CA LEU A 67 16.75 12.17 -31.20
C LEU A 67 16.77 12.65 -32.65
N LEU A 68 17.93 12.59 -33.32
CA LEU A 68 18.13 13.12 -34.68
C LEU A 68 18.35 12.05 -35.75
N ASP A 69 18.79 10.84 -35.37
CA ASP A 69 19.37 9.80 -36.24
C ASP A 69 18.57 8.47 -36.19
N GLU A 70 17.29 8.52 -35.77
CA GLU A 70 16.33 7.43 -35.96
C GLU A 70 16.17 7.15 -37.47
N PRO A 71 16.44 5.92 -37.95
CA PRO A 71 16.60 5.61 -39.37
C PRO A 71 15.24 5.48 -40.07
N ALA A 72 14.56 6.60 -40.31
CA ALA A 72 13.79 6.91 -41.52
C ALA A 72 12.87 8.13 -41.27
N HIS A 73 13.27 9.29 -41.78
CA HIS A 73 12.30 10.32 -42.20
C HIS A 73 11.52 9.83 -43.44
N ASP A 74 10.89 8.65 -43.37
CA ASP A 74 9.99 8.05 -44.35
C ASP A 74 8.60 7.93 -43.72
N ALA A 75 7.73 8.88 -44.05
CA ALA A 75 6.26 8.85 -43.98
C ALA A 75 5.52 8.43 -42.67
N SER A 76 6.14 7.85 -41.65
CA SER A 76 5.60 7.65 -40.29
C SER A 76 6.42 8.48 -39.31
N ARG A 77 5.90 9.66 -38.95
CA ARG A 77 6.62 10.69 -38.16
C ARG A 77 6.72 10.26 -36.68
N ASP A 78 7.91 9.94 -36.19
CA ASP A 78 8.10 9.51 -34.78
C ASP A 78 7.98 10.66 -33.74
N PHE A 79 8.13 11.93 -34.14
CA PHE A 79 7.82 13.09 -33.28
C PHE A 79 6.87 14.09 -33.97
N GLN A 80 5.61 14.12 -33.54
CA GLN A 80 4.60 15.08 -33.99
C GLN A 80 4.94 16.53 -33.57
N TYR A 81 5.47 16.71 -32.36
CA TYR A 81 5.92 17.99 -31.84
C TYR A 81 7.27 17.82 -31.13
N ALA A 82 8.07 18.88 -31.17
CA ALA A 82 9.23 19.05 -30.29
C ALA A 82 9.08 20.39 -29.58
N VAL A 83 9.49 20.49 -28.32
CA VAL A 83 9.50 21.76 -27.59
C VAL A 83 10.90 22.04 -27.05
N SER A 84 11.39 23.25 -27.27
CA SER A 84 12.59 23.78 -26.63
C SER A 84 12.22 24.98 -25.75
N ILE A 85 12.69 24.97 -24.52
CA ILE A 85 12.45 25.97 -23.49
C ILE A 85 13.76 26.70 -23.24
N HIS A 86 13.70 28.01 -23.33
CA HIS A 86 14.85 28.89 -23.30
C HIS A 86 14.61 30.13 -22.41
N GLY A 87 15.68 30.83 -22.07
CA GLY A 87 15.67 32.04 -21.27
C GLY A 87 16.49 33.18 -21.87
N PHE A 88 15.97 34.40 -21.82
CA PHE A 88 16.69 35.62 -22.23
C PHE A 88 16.80 36.66 -21.11
N GLY A 89 17.92 37.39 -21.12
CA GLY A 89 18.39 38.18 -19.97
C GLY A 89 17.95 39.65 -19.88
N SER A 90 17.28 40.22 -20.89
CA SER A 90 17.34 41.68 -21.10
C SER A 90 16.05 42.49 -20.91
N TYR A 91 15.23 42.31 -19.85
CA TYR A 91 13.99 43.13 -19.72
C TYR A 91 13.49 43.37 -18.29
N ASP A 92 12.83 44.53 -18.09
CA ASP A 92 12.20 44.96 -16.81
C ASP A 92 10.81 44.32 -16.54
N GLY A 93 10.38 43.31 -17.33
CA GLY A 93 9.04 42.74 -17.25
C GLY A 93 8.98 41.23 -17.56
N LYS A 94 7.83 40.62 -17.24
CA LYS A 94 7.53 39.21 -17.50
C LYS A 94 6.97 39.05 -18.92
N GLY A 95 7.63 38.26 -19.75
CA GLY A 95 7.19 38.00 -21.12
C GLY A 95 7.76 36.72 -21.72
N LEU A 96 7.13 36.32 -22.83
CA LEU A 96 7.33 35.08 -23.56
C LEU A 96 7.46 35.37 -25.06
N VAL A 97 8.36 34.65 -25.74
CA VAL A 97 8.40 34.58 -27.20
C VAL A 97 8.15 33.15 -27.63
N LEU A 98 7.12 32.93 -28.44
CA LEU A 98 6.78 31.64 -29.02
C LEU A 98 7.19 31.62 -30.49
N GLY A 99 8.16 30.78 -30.80
CA GLY A 99 8.74 30.62 -32.13
C GLY A 99 8.79 29.17 -32.58
N GLY A 100 9.70 28.88 -33.50
CA GLY A 100 9.82 27.56 -34.13
C GLY A 100 8.88 27.36 -35.31
N ARG A 101 8.94 26.17 -35.90
CA ARG A 101 8.17 25.78 -37.10
C ARG A 101 6.85 25.05 -36.81
N ALA A 102 6.45 24.96 -35.55
CA ALA A 102 5.07 24.59 -35.20
C ALA A 102 4.07 25.53 -35.88
N HIS A 103 2.88 25.00 -36.19
CA HIS A 103 1.84 25.74 -36.90
C HIS A 103 1.40 27.00 -36.14
N ARG A 104 0.95 28.03 -36.87
CA ARG A 104 0.50 29.32 -36.29
C ARG A 104 -0.53 29.12 -35.17
N GLU A 105 -1.58 28.39 -35.48
CA GLU A 105 -2.72 28.13 -34.58
C GLU A 105 -2.27 27.37 -33.33
N ALA A 106 -1.32 26.43 -33.46
CA ALA A 106 -0.77 25.70 -32.33
C ALA A 106 0.02 26.62 -31.37
N LYS A 107 0.77 27.60 -31.92
CA LYS A 107 1.48 28.62 -31.12
C LYS A 107 0.51 29.58 -30.43
N CYS A 108 -0.54 30.02 -31.13
CA CYS A 108 -1.61 30.84 -30.54
C CYS A 108 -2.36 30.11 -29.44
N PHE A 109 -2.64 28.82 -29.64
CA PHE A 109 -3.28 27.96 -28.65
C PHE A 109 -2.45 27.88 -27.37
N LEU A 110 -1.14 27.59 -27.49
CA LEU A 110 -0.21 27.59 -26.36
C LEU A 110 -0.17 28.95 -25.65
N ALA A 111 -0.05 30.05 -26.40
CA ALA A 111 -0.07 31.40 -25.81
C ALA A 111 -1.36 31.66 -25.03
N SER A 112 -2.50 31.27 -25.61
CA SER A 112 -3.82 31.43 -25.00
C SER A 112 -3.92 30.70 -23.67
N ARG A 113 -3.53 29.42 -23.63
CA ARG A 113 -3.56 28.61 -22.40
C ARG A 113 -2.74 29.22 -21.28
N ILE A 114 -1.49 29.58 -21.56
CA ILE A 114 -0.62 30.22 -20.58
C ILE A 114 -1.23 31.54 -20.09
N GLN A 115 -1.69 32.38 -21.00
CA GLN A 115 -2.28 33.68 -20.68
C GLN A 115 -3.51 33.55 -19.78
N GLN A 116 -4.40 32.60 -20.08
CA GLN A 116 -5.61 32.34 -19.29
C GLN A 116 -5.29 31.80 -17.91
N ARG A 117 -4.38 30.83 -17.82
CA ARG A 117 -4.00 30.25 -16.53
C ARG A 117 -3.41 31.31 -15.60
N LEU A 118 -2.53 32.16 -16.12
CA LEU A 118 -1.96 33.26 -15.33
C LEU A 118 -3.03 34.25 -14.86
N ILE A 119 -4.00 34.60 -15.70
CA ILE A 119 -5.12 35.48 -15.30
C ILE A 119 -5.98 34.82 -14.23
N ALA A 120 -6.37 33.55 -14.43
CA ALA A 120 -7.21 32.80 -13.49
C ALA A 120 -6.56 32.68 -12.10
N GLU A 121 -5.24 32.53 -12.05
CA GLU A 121 -4.44 32.48 -10.82
C GLU A 121 -4.14 33.88 -10.23
N GLY A 122 -4.78 34.93 -10.74
CA GLY A 122 -4.62 36.31 -10.27
C GLY A 122 -3.24 36.92 -10.54
N ARG A 123 -2.49 36.37 -11.50
CA ARG A 123 -1.12 36.79 -11.87
C ARG A 123 -1.08 37.88 -12.94
N GLY A 124 -2.22 38.18 -13.54
CA GLY A 124 -2.35 39.17 -14.60
C GLY A 124 -1.72 38.72 -15.92
N ALA A 125 -1.82 39.57 -16.93
CA ALA A 125 -1.30 39.29 -18.26
C ALA A 125 0.24 39.35 -18.33
N VAL A 126 0.82 38.55 -19.21
CA VAL A 126 2.25 38.64 -19.58
C VAL A 126 2.39 39.03 -21.05
N ALA A 127 3.52 39.65 -21.40
CA ALA A 127 3.77 40.02 -22.79
C ALA A 127 4.09 38.78 -23.64
N PHE A 128 3.49 38.67 -24.81
CA PHE A 128 3.69 37.59 -25.78
C PHE A 128 4.11 38.16 -27.14
N TYR A 129 5.07 37.47 -27.76
CA TYR A 129 5.41 37.63 -29.17
C TYR A 129 5.34 36.27 -29.85
N ILE A 130 4.49 36.15 -30.87
CA ILE A 130 4.34 34.91 -31.62
C ILE A 130 5.00 35.09 -32.99
N TRP A 131 5.98 34.23 -33.29
CA TRP A 131 6.72 34.20 -34.53
C TRP A 131 6.28 33.06 -35.42
N ASP A 132 6.18 33.33 -36.72
CA ASP A 132 5.98 32.32 -37.74
C ASP A 132 6.90 32.52 -38.93
N LEU A 133 6.82 31.64 -39.92
CA LEU A 133 7.66 31.68 -41.12
C LEU A 133 7.56 33.01 -41.88
N ASP A 134 6.42 33.71 -41.78
CA ASP A 134 6.16 34.99 -42.44
C ASP A 134 6.55 36.23 -41.58
N GLY A 135 7.05 36.03 -40.35
CA GLY A 135 7.47 37.11 -39.44
C GLY A 135 6.73 37.10 -38.09
N VAL A 136 6.71 38.25 -37.39
CA VAL A 136 5.89 38.41 -36.17
C VAL A 136 4.42 38.41 -36.55
N LEU A 137 3.67 37.45 -36.02
CA LEU A 137 2.24 37.32 -36.26
C LEU A 137 1.41 38.18 -35.29
N ALA A 138 1.67 38.02 -33.99
CA ALA A 138 0.88 38.63 -32.93
C ALA A 138 1.79 39.21 -31.83
N ASN A 139 1.43 40.39 -31.34
CA ASN A 139 1.97 40.96 -30.12
C ASN A 139 0.82 41.50 -29.27
N ASN A 140 0.82 41.20 -27.98
CA ASN A 140 -0.24 41.66 -27.07
C ASN A 140 0.21 42.88 -26.24
N ILE A 141 1.27 43.57 -26.66
CA ILE A 141 1.85 44.71 -25.92
C ILE A 141 0.79 45.80 -25.68
N ASP A 142 -0.22 45.90 -26.55
CA ASP A 142 -1.27 46.92 -26.44
C ASP A 142 -2.33 46.64 -25.35
N LEU A 143 -2.30 45.48 -24.69
CA LEU A 143 -3.14 45.18 -23.53
C LEU A 143 -2.81 46.10 -22.35
N PRO A 144 -3.82 46.69 -21.66
CA PRO A 144 -3.61 47.71 -20.61
C PRO A 144 -2.57 47.34 -19.53
N ASP A 145 -2.48 46.06 -19.19
CA ASP A 145 -1.62 45.54 -18.12
C ASP A 145 -0.16 45.27 -18.56
N VAL A 146 0.13 45.24 -19.87
CA VAL A 146 1.45 44.88 -20.43
C VAL A 146 2.07 45.95 -21.34
N ARG A 147 1.42 47.11 -21.53
CA ARG A 147 1.89 48.26 -22.37
C ARG A 147 3.30 48.78 -22.10
N ASN A 148 3.86 48.46 -20.94
CA ASN A 148 5.21 48.88 -20.56
C ASN A 148 6.27 47.79 -20.77
N VAL A 149 5.89 46.61 -21.25
CA VAL A 149 6.79 45.49 -21.54
C VAL A 149 7.13 45.50 -23.03
N LYS A 150 8.32 45.97 -23.37
CA LYS A 150 8.87 45.85 -24.74
C LYS A 150 9.70 44.57 -24.83
N ILE A 151 9.45 43.70 -25.80
CA ILE A 151 10.37 42.60 -26.16
C ILE A 151 11.09 43.02 -27.44
N THR A 152 12.25 43.64 -27.27
CA THR A 152 13.13 44.16 -28.32
C THR A 152 14.56 44.10 -27.82
N ASP A 153 15.54 43.70 -28.64
CA ASP A 153 16.96 43.70 -28.26
C ASP A 153 17.39 45.02 -27.57
N GLU A 154 18.60 45.05 -27.01
CA GLU A 154 19.15 46.19 -26.28
C GLU A 154 19.11 47.54 -27.05
N ARG A 155 18.88 47.49 -28.37
CA ARG A 155 18.82 48.63 -29.30
C ARG A 155 17.40 48.94 -29.78
N GLY A 156 16.38 48.28 -29.23
CA GLY A 156 14.99 48.45 -29.61
C GLY A 156 14.62 47.77 -30.94
N GLN A 157 15.42 46.80 -31.41
CA GLN A 157 15.15 45.99 -32.59
C GLN A 157 14.49 44.65 -32.23
N ASP A 158 13.98 43.93 -33.21
CA ASP A 158 13.55 42.54 -33.06
C ASP A 158 14.67 41.69 -32.41
N PRO A 159 14.39 40.93 -31.33
CA PRO A 159 15.38 40.16 -30.61
C PRO A 159 15.96 38.96 -31.40
N GLY A 160 15.44 38.63 -32.59
CA GLY A 160 15.97 37.53 -33.41
C GLY A 160 15.71 36.13 -32.81
N LEU A 161 14.75 36.04 -31.88
CA LEU A 161 14.39 34.83 -31.13
C LEU A 161 13.25 34.04 -31.80
N SER A 162 13.12 34.14 -33.13
CA SER A 162 12.02 33.49 -33.85
C SER A 162 12.11 31.97 -33.81
N GLY A 163 13.30 31.41 -33.65
CA GLY A 163 13.53 29.96 -33.68
C GLY A 163 13.13 29.29 -35.00
N THR A 164 12.85 30.04 -36.07
CA THR A 164 12.29 29.50 -37.33
C THR A 164 13.33 28.93 -38.31
N ASP A 165 14.61 29.07 -38.00
CA ASP A 165 15.70 28.51 -38.78
C ASP A 165 15.59 26.97 -38.86
N ARG A 166 15.82 26.39 -40.04
CA ARG A 166 15.80 24.92 -40.23
C ARG A 166 16.92 24.25 -39.46
N ASP A 167 18.03 24.96 -39.28
CA ASP A 167 19.20 24.41 -38.57
C ASP A 167 19.00 24.46 -37.04
N ASN A 168 17.99 25.16 -36.55
CA ASN A 168 17.64 25.15 -35.14
C ASN A 168 17.29 23.72 -34.68
N VAL A 169 17.93 23.24 -33.61
CA VAL A 169 17.80 21.86 -33.12
C VAL A 169 16.34 21.43 -32.90
N VAL A 170 15.45 22.31 -32.43
CA VAL A 170 14.03 21.96 -32.21
C VAL A 170 13.30 21.63 -33.51
N ASN A 171 13.69 22.29 -34.61
CA ASN A 171 13.13 22.06 -35.94
C ASN A 171 13.80 20.92 -36.68
N ARG A 172 14.98 20.46 -36.24
CA ARG A 172 15.60 19.23 -36.73
C ARG A 172 14.96 17.99 -36.08
N VAL A 173 14.58 18.08 -34.80
CA VAL A 173 13.86 17.00 -34.10
C VAL A 173 12.43 16.84 -34.64
N SER A 174 11.69 17.94 -34.82
CA SER A 174 10.36 17.92 -35.45
C SER A 174 10.31 18.83 -36.68
N PRO A 175 10.75 18.32 -37.85
CA PRO A 175 10.80 19.10 -39.07
C PRO A 175 9.42 19.27 -39.69
N ASN A 176 8.94 20.51 -39.76
CA ASN A 176 7.76 20.87 -40.56
C ASN A 176 8.20 21.36 -41.95
N GLU A 177 8.41 20.42 -42.89
CA GLU A 177 8.93 20.73 -44.24
C GLU A 177 7.85 21.01 -45.29
N THR A 178 6.61 20.54 -45.06
CA THR A 178 5.53 20.56 -46.06
C THR A 178 4.40 21.53 -45.74
N GLY A 179 4.40 22.18 -44.57
CA GLY A 179 3.28 23.01 -44.10
C GLY A 179 1.97 22.21 -43.94
N ALA A 180 2.06 20.88 -43.85
CA ALA A 180 0.90 20.00 -43.74
C ALA A 180 0.65 19.61 -42.28
N ALA A 181 -0.61 19.83 -41.86
CA ALA A 181 -1.27 19.44 -40.60
C ALA A 181 -0.42 19.62 -39.34
N GLY A 182 -0.40 20.84 -38.78
CA GLY A 182 -0.22 21.09 -37.35
C GLY A 182 1.17 20.90 -36.70
N PHE A 183 1.95 19.94 -37.18
CA PHE A 183 3.16 19.41 -36.54
C PHE A 183 4.40 20.32 -36.68
N GLY A 184 5.32 20.28 -35.71
CA GLY A 184 6.60 21.01 -35.78
C GLY A 184 7.21 21.40 -34.44
N GLY A 185 8.41 21.97 -34.48
CA GLY A 185 9.13 22.44 -33.30
C GLY A 185 8.58 23.76 -32.71
N PHE A 186 8.31 23.79 -31.41
CA PHE A 186 8.01 24.97 -30.62
C PHE A 186 9.28 25.49 -29.93
N GLN A 187 9.64 26.74 -30.15
CA GLN A 187 10.64 27.42 -29.32
C GLN A 187 9.94 28.35 -28.33
N VAL A 188 10.14 28.12 -27.04
CA VAL A 188 9.55 28.90 -25.95
C VAL A 188 10.65 29.65 -25.22
N GLU A 189 10.73 30.94 -25.46
CA GLU A 189 11.72 31.84 -24.88
C GLU A 189 11.09 32.64 -23.75
N GLN A 190 11.74 32.69 -22.59
CA GLN A 190 11.18 33.31 -21.39
C GLN A 190 12.08 34.41 -20.86
N SER A 191 11.50 35.55 -20.47
CA SER A 191 12.25 36.62 -19.81
C SER A 191 12.74 36.19 -18.43
N ARG A 192 13.95 36.61 -18.03
CA ARG A 192 14.48 36.33 -16.68
C ARG A 192 13.49 36.62 -15.52
N PRO A 193 12.78 37.76 -15.47
CA PRO A 193 11.80 38.01 -14.40
C PRO A 193 10.64 37.01 -14.31
N LEU A 194 10.29 36.36 -15.42
CA LEU A 194 9.23 35.34 -15.45
C LEU A 194 9.74 34.01 -14.88
N ARG A 195 10.92 33.58 -15.32
CA ARG A 195 11.52 32.29 -14.93
C ARG A 195 12.16 32.31 -13.54
N ASP A 196 12.64 33.46 -13.06
CA ASP A 196 13.14 33.61 -11.68
C ASP A 196 11.98 33.53 -10.66
N ASP A 197 10.74 33.83 -11.08
CA ASP A 197 9.54 33.68 -10.26
C ASP A 197 9.01 32.24 -10.37
N ALA A 198 9.19 31.46 -9.30
CA ALA A 198 8.81 30.05 -9.26
C ALA A 198 7.33 29.80 -9.60
N THR A 199 6.45 30.74 -9.27
CA THR A 199 5.01 30.57 -9.54
C THR A 199 4.74 30.65 -11.03
N TYR A 200 5.26 31.69 -11.69
CA TYR A 200 5.08 31.85 -13.14
C TYR A 200 5.80 30.75 -13.90
N ARG A 201 7.02 30.41 -13.49
CA ARG A 201 7.80 29.34 -14.09
C ARG A 201 7.05 28.00 -14.11
N ASN A 202 6.45 27.61 -12.98
CA ASN A 202 5.72 26.35 -12.86
C ASN A 202 4.43 26.36 -13.67
N LEU A 203 3.60 27.41 -13.54
CA LEU A 203 2.36 27.55 -14.30
C LEU A 203 2.60 27.53 -15.83
N VAL A 204 3.66 28.18 -16.30
CA VAL A 204 4.03 28.16 -17.72
C VAL A 204 4.44 26.75 -18.16
N ALA A 205 5.17 26.00 -17.35
CA ALA A 205 5.57 24.63 -17.68
C ALA A 205 4.38 23.67 -17.72
N GLU A 206 3.47 23.75 -16.75
CA GLU A 206 2.24 22.97 -16.72
C GLU A 206 1.40 23.24 -17.98
N GLU A 207 1.19 24.51 -18.35
CA GLU A 207 0.39 24.84 -19.54
C GLU A 207 1.10 24.51 -20.87
N ILE A 208 2.43 24.49 -20.92
CA ILE A 208 3.16 23.93 -22.07
C ILE A 208 2.80 22.44 -22.23
N ALA A 209 2.79 21.67 -21.14
CA ALA A 209 2.42 20.26 -21.19
C ALA A 209 0.97 20.06 -21.58
N HIS A 210 0.02 20.75 -20.93
CA HIS A 210 -1.40 20.61 -21.26
C HIS A 210 -1.68 21.00 -22.72
N ALA A 211 -1.09 22.09 -23.22
CA ALA A 211 -1.24 22.47 -24.61
C ALA A 211 -0.72 21.40 -25.57
N LEU A 212 0.47 20.83 -25.31
CA LEU A 212 1.03 19.77 -26.15
C LEU A 212 0.21 18.49 -26.08
N GLY A 213 -0.22 18.08 -24.88
CA GLY A 213 -1.06 16.89 -24.67
C GLY A 213 -2.39 17.00 -25.43
N GLU A 214 -3.03 18.16 -25.39
CA GLU A 214 -4.26 18.42 -26.14
C GLU A 214 -4.02 18.52 -27.64
N LEU A 215 -2.95 19.16 -28.10
CA LEU A 215 -2.63 19.19 -29.54
C LEU A 215 -2.35 17.80 -30.13
N ILE A 216 -1.83 16.87 -29.32
CA ILE A 216 -1.59 15.47 -29.71
C ILE A 216 -2.89 14.66 -29.69
N THR A 217 -3.70 14.82 -28.65
CA THR A 217 -4.92 14.02 -28.44
C THR A 217 -6.15 14.57 -29.18
N LYS A 218 -6.16 15.87 -29.51
CA LYS A 218 -7.26 16.61 -30.16
C LYS A 218 -6.77 17.40 -31.38
N PRO A 219 -6.45 16.74 -32.51
CA PRO A 219 -5.92 17.41 -33.71
C PRO A 219 -6.88 18.46 -34.34
N SER A 220 -8.16 18.43 -33.98
CA SER A 220 -9.19 19.39 -34.41
C SER A 220 -8.91 20.82 -33.95
N ILE A 221 -8.12 21.03 -32.89
CA ILE A 221 -7.72 22.35 -32.38
C ILE A 221 -7.02 23.21 -33.46
N ILE A 222 -6.46 22.57 -34.50
CA ILE A 222 -5.61 23.22 -35.51
C ILE A 222 -5.98 22.87 -36.96
N ASP A 223 -7.23 22.48 -37.24
CA ASP A 223 -7.70 22.04 -38.60
C ASP A 223 -7.81 23.16 -39.65
N GLY A 224 -6.87 24.12 -39.66
CA GLY A 224 -6.63 25.08 -40.74
C GLY A 224 -7.78 26.04 -41.12
N SER A 225 -8.94 25.93 -40.47
CA SER A 225 -10.14 26.75 -40.71
C SER A 225 -10.42 27.76 -39.60
N SER A 226 -9.68 27.68 -38.49
CA SER A 226 -9.86 28.50 -37.30
C SER A 226 -8.70 29.44 -37.06
N THR A 227 -8.98 30.74 -37.15
CA THR A 227 -8.02 31.81 -36.82
C THR A 227 -8.40 32.54 -35.54
N ALA A 228 -9.52 32.20 -34.89
CA ALA A 228 -10.15 33.04 -33.87
C ALA A 228 -9.28 33.30 -32.63
N ILE A 229 -8.54 32.29 -32.16
CA ILE A 229 -7.61 32.46 -31.03
C ILE A 229 -6.48 33.42 -31.40
N CYS A 230 -5.89 33.23 -32.59
CA CYS A 230 -4.84 34.12 -33.06
C CYS A 230 -5.38 35.54 -33.33
N ASP A 231 -6.57 35.67 -33.91
CA ASP A 231 -7.19 36.96 -34.21
C ASP A 231 -7.49 37.74 -32.93
N ALA A 232 -7.93 37.07 -31.86
CA ALA A 232 -8.11 37.68 -30.54
C ALA A 232 -6.78 38.15 -29.93
N LEU A 233 -5.73 37.33 -30.02
CA LEU A 233 -4.38 37.69 -29.56
C LEU A 233 -3.80 38.88 -30.35
N GLU A 234 -4.00 38.92 -31.66
CA GLU A 234 -3.59 40.02 -32.54
C GLU A 234 -4.38 41.31 -32.28
N ALA A 235 -5.66 41.20 -31.94
CA ALA A 235 -6.50 42.33 -31.57
C ALA A 235 -6.18 42.87 -30.15
N GLY A 236 -5.30 42.20 -29.40
CA GLY A 236 -5.01 42.54 -28.01
C GLY A 236 -6.22 42.31 -27.10
N GLU A 237 -7.01 41.28 -27.39
CA GLU A 237 -8.14 40.84 -26.57
C GLU A 237 -7.72 39.62 -25.72
N ALA A 238 -8.34 39.45 -24.56
CA ALA A 238 -8.15 38.22 -23.80
C ALA A 238 -8.73 37.06 -24.64
N PRO A 239 -7.97 36.00 -24.93
CA PRO A 239 -8.42 34.95 -25.82
C PRO A 239 -9.62 34.24 -25.17
N PRO A 240 -10.80 34.33 -25.78
CA PRO A 240 -12.01 33.80 -25.18
C PRO A 240 -12.19 32.37 -25.68
N ILE A 241 -11.85 31.39 -24.84
CA ILE A 241 -12.22 30.01 -25.13
C ILE A 241 -13.68 29.82 -24.74
N ALA A 242 -14.46 29.34 -25.69
CA ALA A 242 -15.79 28.90 -25.36
C ALA A 242 -15.71 27.52 -24.68
N SER A 243 -16.71 27.18 -23.89
CA SER A 243 -16.80 25.86 -23.27
C SER A 243 -18.24 25.39 -23.22
N ILE A 244 -18.45 24.09 -23.11
CA ILE A 244 -19.75 23.48 -22.85
C ILE A 244 -19.61 22.61 -21.62
N SER A 245 -20.50 22.75 -20.65
CA SER A 245 -20.46 21.94 -19.43
C SER A 245 -21.86 21.52 -19.00
N GLY A 246 -21.93 20.44 -18.23
CA GLY A 246 -23.18 19.92 -17.71
C GLY A 246 -22.99 18.73 -16.78
N LYS A 247 -24.09 18.03 -16.53
CA LYS A 247 -24.17 16.97 -15.52
C LYS A 247 -25.09 15.84 -15.95
N VAL A 248 -24.67 14.61 -15.65
CA VAL A 248 -25.55 13.43 -15.68
C VAL A 248 -25.98 13.11 -14.24
N TRP A 249 -27.27 12.91 -13.98
CA TRP A 249 -27.80 12.57 -12.65
C TRP A 249 -28.84 11.47 -12.68
N ARG A 250 -29.10 10.89 -11.51
CA ARG A 250 -30.20 9.93 -11.33
C ARG A 250 -31.50 10.66 -11.16
N ASP A 251 -32.30 10.69 -12.21
CA ASP A 251 -33.70 11.09 -12.14
C ASP A 251 -34.48 9.93 -11.50
N GLN A 252 -34.65 9.97 -10.18
CA GLN A 252 -35.23 8.86 -9.43
C GLN A 252 -36.75 8.77 -9.59
N ASN A 253 -37.37 9.88 -9.99
CA ASN A 253 -38.81 10.00 -10.06
C ASN A 253 -39.34 10.13 -11.50
N ASP A 254 -38.45 10.08 -12.49
CA ASP A 254 -38.73 10.08 -13.94
C ASP A 254 -39.52 11.32 -14.37
N ASN A 255 -39.14 12.49 -13.84
CA ASN A 255 -39.80 13.76 -14.16
C ASN A 255 -38.98 14.67 -15.08
N GLY A 256 -37.74 14.32 -15.40
CA GLY A 256 -36.83 15.07 -16.25
C GLY A 256 -36.19 16.30 -15.60
N VAL A 257 -36.37 16.47 -14.28
CA VAL A 257 -35.93 17.63 -13.49
C VAL A 257 -35.03 17.16 -12.35
N GLN A 258 -33.85 17.75 -12.22
CA GLN A 258 -32.92 17.49 -11.13
C GLN A 258 -33.47 17.99 -9.79
N ASP A 259 -34.05 17.08 -9.02
CA ASP A 259 -34.62 17.36 -7.71
C ASP A 259 -33.57 17.28 -6.58
N ALA A 260 -33.90 17.89 -5.42
CA ALA A 260 -33.03 17.83 -4.26
C ALA A 260 -32.90 16.37 -3.74
N GLY A 261 -31.66 15.87 -3.70
CA GLY A 261 -31.35 14.50 -3.29
C GLY A 261 -31.08 13.55 -4.47
N GLU A 262 -31.22 14.04 -5.70
CA GLU A 262 -30.82 13.30 -6.90
C GLU A 262 -29.32 13.47 -7.15
N GLU A 263 -28.60 12.36 -7.04
CA GLU A 263 -27.15 12.34 -7.11
C GLU A 263 -26.66 12.32 -8.56
N GLY A 264 -25.51 12.96 -8.78
CA GLY A 264 -24.81 12.86 -10.05
C GLY A 264 -24.26 11.46 -10.30
N VAL A 265 -24.06 11.14 -11.57
CA VAL A 265 -23.63 9.81 -12.03
C VAL A 265 -22.29 9.94 -12.73
N GLY A 266 -21.23 9.44 -12.10
CA GLY A 266 -19.91 9.36 -12.71
C GLY A 266 -19.75 8.24 -13.73
N THR A 267 -18.66 8.31 -14.49
CA THR A 267 -18.22 7.34 -15.52
C THR A 267 -19.14 7.18 -16.74
N VAL A 268 -20.14 8.05 -16.89
CA VAL A 268 -21.02 8.06 -18.06
C VAL A 268 -20.28 8.68 -19.24
N SER A 269 -20.32 8.02 -20.39
CA SER A 269 -19.65 8.49 -21.61
C SER A 269 -20.41 9.66 -22.23
N VAL A 270 -19.68 10.74 -22.52
CA VAL A 270 -20.22 11.96 -23.13
C VAL A 270 -19.35 12.35 -24.32
N GLU A 271 -19.96 12.51 -25.50
CA GLU A 271 -19.29 12.95 -26.73
C GLU A 271 -19.70 14.36 -27.11
N LEU A 272 -18.75 15.17 -27.58
CA LEU A 272 -19.03 16.41 -28.29
C LEU A 272 -19.04 16.15 -29.79
N LEU A 273 -20.16 16.44 -30.44
CA LEU A 273 -20.36 16.26 -31.86
C LEU A 273 -20.20 17.59 -32.60
N GLY A 274 -19.38 17.59 -33.65
CA GLY A 274 -19.35 18.64 -34.66
C GLY A 274 -20.28 18.32 -35.84
N LEU A 275 -20.20 19.14 -36.90
CA LEU A 275 -21.09 19.01 -38.06
C LEU A 275 -20.95 17.68 -38.84
N LEU A 276 -19.79 17.03 -38.80
CA LEU A 276 -19.47 15.88 -39.65
C LEU A 276 -19.10 14.59 -38.89
N ALA A 277 -18.70 14.70 -37.62
CA ALA A 277 -18.24 13.58 -36.78
C ALA A 277 -18.13 14.01 -35.30
N PRO A 278 -18.00 13.05 -34.36
CA PRO A 278 -17.49 13.34 -33.01
C PRO A 278 -16.14 14.07 -33.09
N ILE A 279 -15.95 15.08 -32.25
CA ILE A 279 -14.73 15.91 -32.22
C ILE A 279 -14.00 15.87 -30.88
N ASP A 280 -14.70 15.48 -29.81
CA ASP A 280 -14.14 15.28 -28.47
C ASP A 280 -15.01 14.29 -27.69
N ALA A 281 -14.46 13.69 -26.63
CA ALA A 281 -15.18 12.81 -25.74
C ALA A 281 -14.60 12.87 -24.32
N THR A 282 -15.45 12.68 -23.33
CA THR A 282 -15.09 12.63 -21.92
C THR A 282 -16.00 11.67 -21.17
N THR A 283 -15.71 11.42 -19.90
CA THR A 283 -16.59 10.71 -18.99
C THR A 283 -16.93 11.60 -17.81
N THR A 284 -18.14 11.49 -17.29
CA THR A 284 -18.56 12.26 -16.12
C THR A 284 -17.70 11.96 -14.89
N ALA A 285 -17.40 12.99 -14.11
CA ALA A 285 -16.77 12.87 -12.81
C ALA A 285 -17.72 12.21 -11.79
N ALA A 286 -17.22 11.83 -10.60
CA ALA A 286 -18.00 11.12 -9.58
C ALA A 286 -19.31 11.85 -9.18
N ASP A 287 -19.34 13.18 -9.28
CA ASP A 287 -20.50 14.03 -9.02
C ASP A 287 -21.40 14.25 -10.24
N GLY A 288 -21.16 13.52 -11.34
CA GLY A 288 -21.88 13.60 -12.60
C GLY A 288 -21.43 14.70 -13.55
N SER A 289 -20.53 15.58 -13.14
CA SER A 289 -20.13 16.74 -13.95
C SER A 289 -19.24 16.36 -15.13
N TYR A 290 -19.35 17.10 -16.23
CA TYR A 290 -18.43 17.04 -17.36
C TYR A 290 -18.26 18.42 -18.00
N ALA A 291 -17.16 18.60 -18.73
CA ALA A 291 -16.91 19.81 -19.50
C ALA A 291 -16.10 19.52 -20.77
N PHE A 292 -16.38 20.31 -21.79
CA PHE A 292 -15.60 20.47 -23.01
C PHE A 292 -15.12 21.91 -23.05
N ASP A 293 -13.83 22.11 -22.82
CA ASP A 293 -13.20 23.43 -22.85
C ASP A 293 -12.50 23.68 -24.18
N HIS A 294 -12.02 24.91 -24.37
CA HIS A 294 -11.23 25.29 -25.55
C HIS A 294 -11.98 25.12 -26.88
N LEU A 295 -13.30 25.34 -26.84
CA LEU A 295 -14.15 25.24 -28.01
C LEU A 295 -14.12 26.52 -28.84
N GLU A 296 -14.24 26.32 -30.14
CA GLU A 296 -14.30 27.41 -31.11
C GLU A 296 -15.73 27.90 -31.32
N THR A 297 -15.87 29.00 -32.06
CA THR A 297 -17.21 29.39 -32.49
C THR A 297 -17.73 28.40 -33.52
N GLY A 298 -18.89 27.82 -33.27
CA GLY A 298 -19.37 26.71 -34.09
C GLY A 298 -20.75 26.24 -33.66
N SER A 299 -21.22 25.19 -34.32
CA SER A 299 -22.43 24.49 -33.92
C SER A 299 -22.05 23.11 -33.42
N TYR A 300 -22.43 22.81 -32.20
CA TYR A 300 -22.11 21.57 -31.50
C TYR A 300 -23.36 20.86 -31.03
N GLN A 301 -23.25 19.57 -30.74
CA GLN A 301 -24.23 18.83 -29.94
C GLN A 301 -23.47 18.03 -28.89
N VAL A 302 -24.09 17.79 -27.74
CA VAL A 302 -23.58 16.80 -26.81
C VAL A 302 -24.38 15.52 -26.97
N ARG A 303 -23.69 14.36 -26.98
CA ARG A 303 -24.31 13.05 -26.93
C ARG A 303 -23.90 12.34 -25.65
N VAL A 304 -24.88 11.98 -24.83
CA VAL A 304 -24.69 11.08 -23.68
C VAL A 304 -24.99 9.65 -24.12
N THR A 305 -24.15 8.70 -23.71
CA THR A 305 -24.41 7.26 -23.94
C THR A 305 -24.84 6.62 -22.62
N LEU A 306 -26.04 6.04 -22.61
CA LEU A 306 -26.58 5.37 -21.43
C LEU A 306 -25.76 4.10 -21.08
N PRO A 307 -25.46 3.89 -19.79
CA PRO A 307 -25.07 2.58 -19.28
C PRO A 307 -26.21 1.56 -19.44
N ASP A 308 -25.88 0.27 -19.48
CA ASP A 308 -26.89 -0.79 -19.50
C ASP A 308 -27.81 -0.69 -18.28
N GLY A 309 -29.12 -0.90 -18.49
CA GLY A 309 -30.10 -0.84 -17.40
C GLY A 309 -30.58 0.58 -17.05
N PHE A 310 -30.32 1.58 -17.90
CA PHE A 310 -30.85 2.95 -17.76
C PHE A 310 -31.59 3.41 -19.02
N GLU A 311 -32.51 4.35 -18.83
CA GLU A 311 -33.15 5.16 -19.88
C GLU A 311 -33.00 6.65 -19.57
N PHE A 312 -33.23 7.51 -20.56
CA PHE A 312 -33.22 8.96 -20.36
C PHE A 312 -34.56 9.42 -19.80
N GLY A 313 -34.52 10.34 -18.83
CA GLY A 313 -35.70 11.05 -18.37
C GLY A 313 -36.19 12.07 -19.40
N PRO A 314 -37.42 12.61 -19.23
CA PRO A 314 -38.01 13.57 -20.15
C PRO A 314 -37.13 14.81 -20.42
N ARG A 315 -37.01 15.18 -21.70
CA ARG A 315 -36.28 16.41 -22.11
C ARG A 315 -37.09 17.69 -21.87
N ASP A 316 -36.42 18.79 -21.54
CA ASP A 316 -36.96 20.15 -21.39
C ASP A 316 -38.21 20.18 -20.47
N ALA A 317 -38.17 19.40 -19.38
CA ALA A 317 -39.33 19.11 -18.55
C ALA A 317 -39.64 20.21 -17.53
N ALA A 318 -38.66 21.04 -17.18
CA ALA A 318 -38.86 22.11 -16.22
C ALA A 318 -39.61 23.30 -16.85
N ALA A 319 -40.32 24.05 -16.01
CA ALA A 319 -41.02 25.26 -16.42
C ALA A 319 -40.57 26.45 -15.57
N GLY A 320 -40.18 27.56 -16.21
CA GLY A 320 -39.79 28.77 -15.49
C GLY A 320 -38.63 29.50 -16.15
N VAL A 321 -38.04 30.44 -15.43
CA VAL A 321 -36.87 31.23 -15.87
C VAL A 321 -35.53 30.51 -15.68
N ASN A 322 -35.54 29.39 -14.95
CA ASN A 322 -34.38 28.56 -14.65
C ASN A 322 -34.61 27.11 -15.10
N ALA A 323 -35.46 26.90 -16.13
CA ALA A 323 -35.78 25.55 -16.60
C ALA A 323 -34.49 24.84 -17.04
N ASP A 324 -33.76 25.48 -17.95
CA ASP A 324 -32.46 25.04 -18.48
C ASP A 324 -31.37 24.81 -17.41
N GLU A 325 -31.54 25.24 -16.15
CA GLU A 325 -30.54 24.99 -15.09
C GLU A 325 -30.75 23.65 -14.37
N ILE A 326 -31.92 23.03 -14.56
CA ILE A 326 -32.40 21.92 -13.73
C ILE A 326 -33.07 20.81 -14.52
N ASP A 327 -33.17 20.87 -15.85
CA ASP A 327 -33.78 19.80 -16.64
C ASP A 327 -32.83 19.14 -17.63
N SER A 328 -33.28 18.01 -18.17
CA SER A 328 -32.53 17.22 -19.14
C SER A 328 -32.62 17.86 -20.53
N ASP A 329 -31.51 18.05 -21.22
CA ASP A 329 -31.43 18.59 -22.59
C ASP A 329 -31.38 17.51 -23.68
N VAL A 330 -31.12 16.26 -23.28
CA VAL A 330 -30.87 15.17 -24.22
C VAL A 330 -32.16 14.53 -24.73
N ASP A 331 -32.19 14.17 -26.01
CA ASP A 331 -33.29 13.41 -26.58
C ASP A 331 -33.41 12.01 -25.93
N GLU A 332 -34.62 11.65 -25.52
CA GLU A 332 -34.90 10.37 -24.85
C GLU A 332 -34.50 9.13 -25.67
N THR A 333 -34.39 9.25 -27.00
CA THR A 333 -34.03 8.14 -27.89
C THR A 333 -32.58 8.16 -28.32
N THR A 334 -32.03 9.34 -28.63
CA THR A 334 -30.67 9.45 -29.19
C THR A 334 -29.61 9.83 -28.17
N GLY A 335 -30.00 10.34 -26.99
CA GLY A 335 -29.09 10.91 -26.02
C GLY A 335 -28.42 12.21 -26.48
N GLU A 336 -28.91 12.82 -27.56
CA GLU A 336 -28.32 14.02 -28.14
C GLU A 336 -29.09 15.28 -27.75
N THR A 337 -28.36 16.36 -27.50
CA THR A 337 -28.94 17.69 -27.31
C THR A 337 -29.39 18.30 -28.64
N PHE A 338 -30.16 19.39 -28.57
CA PHE A 338 -30.26 20.30 -29.72
C PHE A 338 -28.89 20.91 -30.07
N ALA A 339 -28.81 21.52 -31.26
CA ALA A 339 -27.60 22.20 -31.71
C ALA A 339 -27.30 23.44 -30.84
N ILE A 340 -26.17 23.41 -30.15
CA ILE A 340 -25.61 24.50 -29.35
C ILE A 340 -24.77 25.38 -30.29
N VAL A 341 -25.26 26.58 -30.59
CA VAL A 341 -24.52 27.56 -31.38
C VAL A 341 -23.63 28.37 -30.45
N LEU A 342 -22.34 28.13 -30.55
CA LEU A 342 -21.33 28.72 -29.68
C LEU A 342 -20.72 29.95 -30.35
N ALA A 343 -20.86 31.10 -29.71
CA ALA A 343 -20.16 32.33 -30.06
C ALA A 343 -18.91 32.51 -29.21
N GLN A 344 -18.10 33.50 -29.58
CA GLN A 344 -16.78 33.74 -28.99
C GLN A 344 -16.88 33.95 -27.47
N GLY A 345 -16.22 33.08 -26.69
CA GLY A 345 -16.20 33.13 -25.22
C GLY A 345 -17.47 32.74 -24.50
N GLN A 346 -18.46 32.18 -25.21
CA GLN A 346 -19.66 31.67 -24.55
C GLN A 346 -19.33 30.40 -23.77
N GLN A 347 -19.97 30.26 -22.61
CA GLN A 347 -19.81 29.09 -21.75
C GLN A 347 -21.19 28.53 -21.37
N PRO A 348 -21.94 27.93 -22.32
CA PRO A 348 -23.16 27.21 -21.95
C PRO A 348 -22.85 26.17 -20.87
N ALA A 349 -23.51 26.36 -19.74
CA ALA A 349 -23.53 25.41 -18.64
C ALA A 349 -24.90 24.71 -18.63
N HIS A 350 -25.04 23.72 -17.76
CA HIS A 350 -26.28 22.96 -17.57
C HIS A 350 -26.73 22.24 -18.83
N VAL A 351 -25.78 21.75 -19.64
CA VAL A 351 -26.09 20.83 -20.73
C VAL A 351 -26.28 19.45 -20.13
N ASP A 352 -27.49 19.13 -19.73
CA ASP A 352 -27.75 18.23 -18.62
C ASP A 352 -28.48 16.96 -19.11
N ALA A 353 -28.26 15.80 -18.46
CA ALA A 353 -28.97 14.55 -18.78
C ALA A 353 -29.44 13.79 -17.52
N GLY A 354 -30.76 13.70 -17.37
CA GLY A 354 -31.38 12.85 -16.36
C GLY A 354 -31.45 11.40 -16.84
N ILE A 355 -31.01 10.45 -16.01
CA ILE A 355 -31.08 9.02 -16.31
C ILE A 355 -31.86 8.27 -15.23
N VAL A 356 -32.70 7.34 -15.66
CA VAL A 356 -33.62 6.56 -14.82
C VAL A 356 -33.24 5.08 -14.93
N PRO A 357 -33.17 4.31 -13.84
CA PRO A 357 -33.00 2.86 -13.92
C PRO A 357 -34.18 2.21 -14.66
N LEU A 358 -33.89 1.46 -15.72
CA LEU A 358 -34.88 0.73 -16.50
C LEU A 358 -35.62 -0.29 -15.64
N SER A 359 -36.94 -0.24 -15.66
CA SER A 359 -37.80 -1.25 -15.05
C SER A 359 -38.25 -2.29 -16.08
N GLY A 360 -38.01 -3.57 -15.79
CA GLY A 360 -38.40 -4.69 -16.64
C GLY A 360 -39.09 -5.83 -15.89
N THR A 361 -38.94 -7.04 -16.42
CA THR A 361 -39.57 -8.27 -15.89
C THR A 361 -38.57 -9.35 -15.50
N ALA A 362 -37.28 -9.09 -15.66
CA ALA A 362 -36.22 -10.03 -15.27
C ALA A 362 -35.86 -9.88 -13.77
N ALA A 363 -35.10 -10.83 -13.24
CA ALA A 363 -34.63 -10.82 -11.86
C ALA A 363 -33.28 -11.54 -11.70
N ILE A 364 -32.49 -11.12 -10.71
CA ILE A 364 -31.29 -11.80 -10.23
C ILE A 364 -31.47 -12.07 -8.73
N SER A 365 -31.16 -13.28 -8.27
CA SER A 365 -31.15 -13.63 -6.86
C SER A 365 -30.12 -14.70 -6.57
N GLY A 366 -29.76 -14.84 -5.29
CA GLY A 366 -28.90 -15.91 -4.81
C GLY A 366 -28.63 -15.77 -3.32
N ARG A 367 -27.50 -16.28 -2.86
CA ARG A 367 -27.21 -16.51 -1.44
C ARG A 367 -25.75 -16.24 -1.08
N ALA A 368 -25.52 -15.77 0.14
CA ALA A 368 -24.22 -15.84 0.79
C ALA A 368 -24.19 -16.96 1.84
N TRP A 369 -23.12 -17.75 1.88
CA TRP A 369 -22.96 -18.84 2.85
C TRP A 369 -21.55 -18.88 3.45
N ILE A 370 -21.44 -19.62 4.55
CA ILE A 370 -20.19 -19.89 5.27
C ILE A 370 -19.54 -21.11 4.62
N ASP A 371 -18.48 -20.90 3.86
CA ASP A 371 -17.65 -21.95 3.27
C ASP A 371 -16.60 -22.38 4.31
N VAL A 372 -16.86 -23.50 4.98
CA VAL A 372 -16.09 -23.93 6.16
C VAL A 372 -14.77 -24.58 5.74
N ASP A 373 -14.77 -25.31 4.63
CA ASP A 373 -13.58 -26.01 4.14
C ASP A 373 -12.85 -25.26 3.01
N SER A 374 -13.35 -24.08 2.64
CA SER A 374 -12.78 -23.15 1.66
C SER A 374 -12.68 -23.76 0.26
N ASP A 375 -13.59 -24.67 -0.07
CA ASP A 375 -13.56 -25.39 -1.35
C ASP A 375 -14.40 -24.72 -2.46
N GLY A 376 -15.15 -23.67 -2.13
CA GLY A 376 -15.92 -22.86 -3.07
C GLY A 376 -17.27 -23.47 -3.46
N TYR A 377 -17.66 -24.59 -2.86
CA TYR A 377 -18.94 -25.24 -3.10
C TYR A 377 -19.77 -25.26 -1.84
N GLN A 378 -21.06 -25.00 -1.97
CA GLN A 378 -21.98 -25.10 -0.86
C GLN A 378 -22.36 -26.56 -0.58
N GLN A 379 -22.05 -27.07 0.61
CA GLN A 379 -22.46 -28.41 1.04
C GLN A 379 -23.29 -28.44 2.34
N ASN A 380 -23.76 -29.65 2.65
CA ASN A 380 -24.60 -29.90 3.82
C ASN A 380 -23.76 -29.85 5.11
N GLY A 381 -24.05 -28.87 5.96
CA GLY A 381 -23.29 -28.58 7.18
C GLY A 381 -22.77 -27.15 7.20
N GLU A 382 -22.76 -26.50 6.04
CA GLU A 382 -22.41 -25.11 5.86
C GLU A 382 -23.63 -24.20 6.11
N GLY A 383 -23.42 -23.15 6.89
CA GLY A 383 -24.47 -22.22 7.31
C GLY A 383 -24.65 -21.05 6.34
N ASP A 384 -25.76 -20.34 6.45
CA ASP A 384 -26.00 -19.11 5.70
C ASP A 384 -25.28 -17.91 6.34
N LEU A 385 -24.86 -16.93 5.52
CA LEU A 385 -24.21 -15.70 6.01
C LEU A 385 -25.10 -14.48 5.81
N GLU A 386 -25.60 -13.92 6.93
CA GLU A 386 -26.39 -12.69 6.98
C GLU A 386 -25.51 -11.43 6.93
N GLY A 387 -26.05 -10.34 6.37
CA GLY A 387 -25.43 -9.02 6.45
C GLY A 387 -24.35 -8.76 5.40
N VAL A 388 -24.14 -9.66 4.44
CA VAL A 388 -23.26 -9.44 3.30
C VAL A 388 -23.87 -8.37 2.41
N MET A 389 -23.14 -7.28 2.16
CA MET A 389 -23.60 -6.23 1.25
C MET A 389 -23.46 -6.70 -0.19
N VAL A 390 -24.59 -6.79 -0.89
CA VAL A 390 -24.69 -7.19 -2.29
C VAL A 390 -25.13 -5.99 -3.13
N THR A 391 -24.39 -5.70 -4.18
CA THR A 391 -24.63 -4.56 -5.08
C THR A 391 -24.81 -5.04 -6.51
N LEU A 392 -25.93 -4.68 -7.14
CA LEU A 392 -26.16 -4.86 -8.56
C LEU A 392 -25.51 -3.72 -9.34
N LEU A 393 -24.71 -4.06 -10.34
CA LEU A 393 -23.99 -3.14 -11.21
C LEU A 393 -24.43 -3.30 -12.67
N SER A 394 -24.39 -2.22 -13.46
CA SER A 394 -24.42 -2.31 -14.93
C SER A 394 -23.13 -2.96 -15.46
N SER A 395 -23.08 -3.22 -16.77
CA SER A 395 -21.85 -3.70 -17.44
C SER A 395 -20.66 -2.76 -17.28
N GLU A 396 -20.91 -1.46 -17.15
CA GLU A 396 -19.93 -0.39 -16.99
C GLU A 396 -19.51 -0.20 -15.52
N GLY A 397 -20.09 -0.97 -14.59
CA GLY A 397 -19.77 -0.90 -13.16
C GLY A 397 -20.58 0.15 -12.38
N LEU A 398 -21.63 0.72 -12.97
CA LEU A 398 -22.47 1.68 -12.28
C LEU A 398 -23.45 0.97 -11.33
N THR A 399 -23.56 1.44 -10.08
CA THR A 399 -24.50 0.86 -9.11
C THR A 399 -25.95 1.08 -9.54
N ILE A 400 -26.75 0.02 -9.57
CA ILE A 400 -28.19 0.09 -9.86
C ILE A 400 -28.97 0.00 -8.56
N ALA A 401 -28.61 -0.95 -7.69
CA ALA A 401 -29.24 -1.19 -6.40
C ALA A 401 -28.28 -1.92 -5.46
N SER A 402 -28.52 -1.81 -4.15
CA SER A 402 -27.80 -2.58 -3.14
C SER A 402 -28.75 -3.08 -2.05
N GLN A 403 -28.41 -4.23 -1.46
CA GLN A 403 -29.09 -4.77 -0.28
C GLN A 403 -28.15 -5.67 0.53
N ALA A 404 -28.44 -5.85 1.81
CA ALA A 404 -27.75 -6.86 2.62
C ALA A 404 -28.44 -8.23 2.47
N THR A 405 -27.68 -9.32 2.55
CA THR A 405 -28.25 -10.67 2.68
C THR A 405 -29.03 -10.79 3.98
N SER A 406 -30.15 -11.51 3.93
CA SER A 406 -30.99 -11.72 5.12
C SER A 406 -30.49 -12.88 6.00
N GLY A 407 -31.14 -13.15 7.13
CA GLY A 407 -30.80 -14.24 8.06
C GLY A 407 -30.75 -15.67 7.49
N ASN A 408 -31.17 -15.87 6.24
CA ASN A 408 -31.02 -17.13 5.49
C ASN A 408 -30.02 -17.01 4.32
N GLY A 409 -29.16 -15.99 4.35
CA GLY A 409 -28.15 -15.72 3.32
C GLY A 409 -28.70 -15.16 2.01
N GLY A 410 -30.02 -15.15 1.81
CA GLY A 410 -30.63 -14.78 0.52
C GLY A 410 -30.65 -13.29 0.23
N TYR A 411 -30.60 -12.95 -1.07
CA TYR A 411 -30.85 -11.62 -1.63
C TYR A 411 -31.61 -11.72 -2.97
N SER A 412 -32.28 -10.64 -3.42
CA SER A 412 -32.94 -10.60 -4.73
C SER A 412 -33.10 -9.19 -5.31
N PHE A 413 -32.76 -9.01 -6.58
CA PHE A 413 -33.06 -7.82 -7.39
C PHE A 413 -34.10 -8.18 -8.44
N GLY A 414 -35.30 -7.59 -8.35
CA GLY A 414 -36.39 -7.83 -9.29
C GLY A 414 -36.63 -6.63 -10.22
N GLN A 415 -37.55 -6.82 -11.17
CA GLN A 415 -37.98 -5.78 -12.13
C GLN A 415 -36.82 -5.23 -12.97
N LEU A 416 -35.88 -6.09 -13.35
CA LEU A 416 -34.74 -5.72 -14.18
C LEU A 416 -35.12 -5.74 -15.66
N ALA A 417 -34.62 -4.79 -16.43
CA ALA A 417 -34.71 -4.84 -17.88
C ALA A 417 -33.75 -5.88 -18.48
N ALA A 418 -34.00 -6.27 -19.73
CA ALA A 418 -33.02 -7.02 -20.50
C ALA A 418 -31.73 -6.20 -20.66
N GLY A 419 -30.58 -6.81 -20.46
CA GLY A 419 -29.30 -6.11 -20.43
C GLY A 419 -28.21 -6.95 -19.77
N SER A 420 -27.03 -6.34 -19.60
CA SER A 420 -25.88 -6.98 -18.99
C SER A 420 -25.57 -6.41 -17.61
N TYR A 421 -25.35 -7.29 -16.63
CA TYR A 421 -25.20 -6.91 -15.23
C TYR A 421 -24.00 -7.60 -14.59
N ARG A 422 -23.54 -7.07 -13.46
CA ARG A 422 -22.69 -7.78 -12.51
C ARG A 422 -23.30 -7.71 -11.13
N VAL A 423 -22.98 -8.68 -10.28
CA VAL A 423 -23.27 -8.59 -8.85
C VAL A 423 -21.94 -8.49 -8.12
N ARG A 424 -21.82 -7.52 -7.20
CA ARG A 424 -20.67 -7.37 -6.32
C ARG A 424 -21.06 -7.75 -4.90
N PHE A 425 -20.27 -8.62 -4.28
CA PHE A 425 -20.38 -8.98 -2.88
C PHE A 425 -19.22 -8.35 -2.12
N ALA A 426 -19.54 -7.60 -1.06
CA ALA A 426 -18.53 -7.04 -0.16
C ALA A 426 -18.38 -7.96 1.06
N PRO A 427 -17.18 -8.53 1.31
CA PRO A 427 -16.94 -9.34 2.49
C PRO A 427 -17.18 -8.54 3.78
N PRO A 428 -17.95 -9.08 4.75
CA PRO A 428 -17.99 -8.53 6.09
C PRO A 428 -16.61 -8.55 6.75
N ALA A 429 -16.41 -7.72 7.78
CA ALA A 429 -15.14 -7.69 8.50
C ALA A 429 -14.76 -9.09 9.02
N GLY A 430 -13.53 -9.53 8.72
CA GLY A 430 -12.98 -10.83 9.12
C GLY A 430 -13.36 -12.02 8.23
N TRP A 431 -14.12 -11.77 7.16
CA TRP A 431 -14.44 -12.76 6.13
C TRP A 431 -13.70 -12.46 4.82
N SER A 432 -13.39 -13.52 4.10
CA SER A 432 -12.85 -13.48 2.73
C SER A 432 -13.76 -14.26 1.81
N LEU A 433 -13.85 -13.86 0.54
CA LEU A 433 -14.48 -14.69 -0.48
C LEU A 433 -13.63 -15.94 -0.74
N THR A 434 -14.31 -17.07 -0.90
CA THR A 434 -13.69 -18.30 -1.42
C THR A 434 -13.48 -18.22 -2.94
N ASP A 435 -12.65 -19.11 -3.45
CA ASP A 435 -12.32 -19.19 -4.88
C ASP A 435 -13.56 -19.49 -5.72
N ARG A 436 -13.58 -18.93 -6.93
CA ARG A 436 -14.68 -19.11 -7.88
C ARG A 436 -14.49 -20.35 -8.76
N PHE A 437 -15.58 -21.06 -9.02
CA PHE A 437 -15.64 -22.21 -9.93
C PHE A 437 -16.81 -22.07 -10.92
N THR A 438 -16.80 -22.78 -12.06
CA THR A 438 -17.84 -22.63 -13.11
C THR A 438 -18.54 -23.94 -13.49
N ASP A 439 -18.20 -25.04 -12.83
CA ASP A 439 -18.61 -26.40 -13.16
C ASP A 439 -19.94 -26.80 -12.51
N LEU A 440 -20.31 -26.20 -11.37
CA LEU A 440 -21.56 -26.44 -10.65
C LEU A 440 -22.34 -25.16 -10.31
N PRO A 441 -22.94 -24.47 -11.31
CA PRO A 441 -23.55 -23.14 -11.16
C PRO A 441 -24.66 -22.96 -10.12
N ALA A 442 -25.10 -24.03 -9.45
CA ALA A 442 -26.20 -23.99 -8.47
C ALA A 442 -25.71 -23.94 -7.01
N VAL A 443 -24.40 -24.18 -6.81
CA VAL A 443 -23.78 -24.36 -5.50
C VAL A 443 -22.34 -23.83 -5.45
N ASN A 444 -21.80 -23.30 -6.53
CA ASN A 444 -20.46 -22.71 -6.59
C ASN A 444 -20.48 -21.25 -6.10
N SER A 445 -19.31 -20.74 -5.74
CA SER A 445 -19.11 -19.30 -5.55
C SER A 445 -18.89 -18.63 -6.91
N ASP A 446 -19.68 -17.62 -7.23
CA ASP A 446 -19.60 -16.88 -8.50
C ASP A 446 -18.66 -15.66 -8.51
N PRO A 447 -18.54 -14.85 -7.44
CA PRO A 447 -17.72 -13.65 -7.51
C PRO A 447 -16.22 -13.96 -7.54
N ASP A 448 -15.47 -13.15 -8.26
CA ASP A 448 -14.01 -13.14 -8.18
C ASP A 448 -13.58 -12.74 -6.75
N PRO A 449 -12.72 -13.52 -6.08
CA PRO A 449 -12.35 -13.26 -4.68
C PRO A 449 -11.54 -11.98 -4.47
N THR A 450 -10.96 -11.41 -5.54
CA THR A 450 -10.21 -10.16 -5.49
C THR A 450 -11.10 -8.94 -5.64
N THR A 451 -12.05 -8.97 -6.58
CA THR A 451 -12.93 -7.82 -6.88
C THR A 451 -14.28 -7.88 -6.17
N GLY A 452 -14.69 -9.07 -5.74
CA GLY A 452 -16.02 -9.36 -5.25
C GLY A 452 -17.09 -9.41 -6.34
N GLU A 453 -16.73 -9.30 -7.62
CA GLU A 453 -17.69 -9.21 -8.72
C GLU A 453 -17.86 -10.52 -9.48
N THR A 454 -19.08 -10.80 -9.89
CA THR A 454 -19.37 -11.87 -10.84
C THR A 454 -18.86 -11.56 -12.25
N GLU A 455 -18.82 -12.58 -13.10
CA GLU A 455 -18.82 -12.37 -14.54
C GLU A 455 -20.11 -11.68 -15.02
N LEU A 456 -20.13 -11.27 -16.29
CA LEU A 456 -21.26 -10.55 -16.89
C LEU A 456 -22.49 -11.48 -16.99
N ILE A 457 -23.57 -11.08 -16.34
CA ILE A 457 -24.87 -11.77 -16.36
C ILE A 457 -25.74 -11.10 -17.43
N VAL A 458 -26.05 -11.84 -18.50
CA VAL A 458 -26.91 -11.34 -19.58
C VAL A 458 -28.35 -11.80 -19.36
N LEU A 459 -29.25 -10.84 -19.15
CA LEU A 459 -30.68 -11.08 -18.97
C LEU A 459 -31.47 -10.74 -20.23
N VAL A 460 -32.48 -11.56 -20.53
CA VAL A 460 -33.58 -11.21 -21.44
C VAL A 460 -34.88 -11.03 -20.65
N ASN A 461 -35.88 -10.38 -21.27
CA ASN A 461 -37.15 -10.09 -20.62
C ASN A 461 -37.83 -11.35 -20.05
N GLY A 462 -38.19 -11.30 -18.77
CA GLY A 462 -38.86 -12.38 -18.04
C GLY A 462 -37.94 -13.48 -17.51
N GLN A 463 -36.62 -13.37 -17.70
CA GLN A 463 -35.63 -14.33 -17.17
C GLN A 463 -35.39 -14.11 -15.67
N SER A 464 -35.17 -15.18 -14.92
CA SER A 464 -34.73 -15.10 -13.53
C SER A 464 -33.48 -15.94 -13.34
N GLU A 465 -32.36 -15.30 -13.02
CA GLU A 465 -31.12 -15.96 -12.63
C GLU A 465 -31.08 -16.10 -11.12
N THR A 466 -31.09 -17.34 -10.61
CA THR A 466 -31.36 -17.61 -9.20
C THR A 466 -30.20 -18.26 -8.44
N ALA A 467 -29.08 -18.45 -9.11
CA ALA A 467 -27.91 -19.12 -8.55
C ALA A 467 -26.69 -18.23 -8.74
N ILE A 468 -26.82 -16.98 -8.27
CA ILE A 468 -25.70 -16.06 -8.14
C ILE A 468 -25.31 -16.06 -6.67
N ASP A 469 -24.48 -17.00 -6.28
CA ASP A 469 -24.16 -17.31 -4.89
C ASP A 469 -22.70 -16.92 -4.56
N ALA A 470 -22.42 -16.61 -3.30
CA ALA A 470 -21.08 -16.26 -2.82
C ALA A 470 -20.73 -16.99 -1.51
N GLY A 471 -19.64 -17.76 -1.54
CA GLY A 471 -19.12 -18.42 -0.35
C GLY A 471 -18.13 -17.51 0.38
N PHE A 472 -18.12 -17.59 1.71
CA PHE A 472 -17.19 -16.83 2.54
C PHE A 472 -16.50 -17.73 3.55
N THR A 473 -15.18 -17.58 3.65
CA THR A 473 -14.34 -18.26 4.63
C THR A 473 -13.77 -17.26 5.65
N VAL A 474 -13.41 -17.76 6.83
CA VAL A 474 -12.81 -16.98 7.91
C VAL A 474 -11.28 -17.09 7.88
N GLN A 475 -10.56 -16.06 8.34
CA GLN A 475 -9.10 -16.17 8.41
C GLN A 475 -8.64 -17.12 9.53
N CYS A 476 -7.94 -18.18 9.15
CA CYS A 476 -7.34 -19.16 10.05
C CYS A 476 -5.85 -18.88 10.30
N HIS A 477 -5.41 -18.98 11.56
CA HIS A 477 -3.99 -18.80 11.95
C HIS A 477 -3.46 -20.05 12.65
N ALA A 478 -2.25 -20.49 12.32
CA ALA A 478 -1.59 -21.56 13.07
C ALA A 478 -1.14 -21.04 14.45
N ILE A 479 -1.55 -21.72 15.52
CA ILE A 479 -1.17 -21.42 16.89
C ILE A 479 -0.50 -22.64 17.54
N ALA A 480 0.64 -22.43 18.21
CA ALA A 480 1.31 -23.47 18.98
C ALA A 480 0.72 -23.56 20.39
N LEU A 481 0.07 -24.68 20.72
CA LEU A 481 -0.43 -25.00 22.06
C LEU A 481 0.70 -25.44 22.99
N VAL A 482 1.69 -26.15 22.46
CA VAL A 482 2.96 -26.49 23.12
C VAL A 482 4.09 -26.31 22.12
N GLY A 483 5.03 -25.41 22.39
CA GLY A 483 6.16 -25.13 21.48
C GLY A 483 7.33 -26.10 21.68
N PHE A 484 8.17 -26.28 20.66
CA PHE A 484 9.46 -26.94 20.82
C PHE A 484 10.32 -26.18 21.88
N GLY A 485 11.01 -26.91 22.76
CA GLY A 485 11.78 -26.31 23.86
C GLY A 485 10.95 -25.89 25.08
N SER A 486 9.67 -26.26 25.15
CA SER A 486 8.80 -26.05 26.32
C SER A 486 9.35 -26.75 27.56
N GLN A 487 8.99 -26.29 28.76
CA GLN A 487 9.38 -26.95 30.02
C GLN A 487 8.53 -28.19 30.27
N TRP A 488 9.14 -29.28 30.72
CA TRP A 488 8.48 -30.55 31.03
C TRP A 488 8.79 -30.96 32.46
N ARG A 489 7.75 -31.37 33.19
CA ARG A 489 7.91 -32.14 34.43
C ARG A 489 8.41 -33.52 34.07
N THR A 490 9.46 -34.01 34.74
CA THR A 490 10.09 -35.30 34.40
C THR A 490 10.32 -36.21 35.59
N SER A 491 10.18 -37.51 35.35
CA SER A 491 10.51 -38.56 36.30
C SER A 491 11.07 -39.78 35.56
N THR A 492 11.98 -40.50 36.21
CA THR A 492 12.41 -41.84 35.77
C THR A 492 11.79 -42.96 36.60
N THR A 493 11.01 -42.60 37.61
CA THR A 493 10.27 -43.52 38.47
C THR A 493 8.81 -43.51 38.06
N PHE A 494 8.28 -44.68 37.75
CA PHE A 494 6.86 -44.83 37.42
C PHE A 494 5.97 -44.44 38.61
N ALA A 495 4.92 -43.67 38.32
CA ALA A 495 3.83 -43.38 39.25
C ALA A 495 2.50 -43.78 38.61
N ALA A 496 1.59 -44.42 39.36
CA ALA A 496 0.29 -44.79 38.82
C ALA A 496 -0.56 -43.54 38.53
N GLY A 497 -1.22 -43.50 37.36
CA GLY A 497 -2.06 -42.37 36.94
C GLY A 497 -1.29 -41.13 36.50
N TRP A 498 0.03 -41.24 36.28
CA TRP A 498 0.90 -40.12 35.90
C TRP A 498 0.54 -39.44 34.57
N HIS A 499 -0.31 -40.00 33.72
CA HIS A 499 -0.75 -39.38 32.47
C HIS A 499 -2.08 -38.62 32.61
N GLU A 500 -2.74 -38.72 33.77
CA GLU A 500 -4.04 -38.07 34.02
C GLU A 500 -3.86 -36.57 34.33
N PRO A 501 -4.83 -35.70 33.95
CA PRO A 501 -4.80 -34.29 34.29
C PRO A 501 -4.75 -34.01 35.80
N SER A 502 -5.40 -34.86 36.61
CA SER A 502 -5.48 -34.69 38.07
C SER A 502 -4.23 -35.14 38.84
N PHE A 503 -3.20 -35.64 38.17
CA PHE A 503 -1.99 -36.12 38.82
C PHE A 503 -1.13 -34.95 39.31
N ASP A 504 -0.71 -35.00 40.58
CA ASP A 504 0.19 -34.03 41.18
C ASP A 504 1.66 -34.39 40.88
N ASP A 505 2.26 -33.67 39.95
CA ASP A 505 3.66 -33.81 39.54
C ASP A 505 4.58 -32.76 40.19
N SER A 506 4.15 -32.05 41.24
CA SER A 506 4.96 -31.01 41.88
C SER A 506 6.27 -31.53 42.48
N ALA A 507 6.36 -32.84 42.72
CA ALA A 507 7.56 -33.52 43.21
C ALA A 507 8.51 -34.01 42.09
N TRP A 508 8.11 -33.88 40.82
CA TRP A 508 8.91 -34.27 39.66
C TRP A 508 9.96 -33.19 39.35
N GLY A 509 11.07 -33.60 38.74
CA GLY A 509 12.07 -32.65 38.24
C GLY A 509 11.49 -31.81 37.10
N GLU A 510 12.13 -30.70 36.76
CA GLU A 510 11.80 -29.90 35.59
C GLU A 510 12.96 -29.96 34.60
N LEU A 511 12.65 -30.11 33.32
CA LEU A 511 13.62 -30.08 32.23
C LEU A 511 13.07 -29.21 31.10
N GLN A 512 13.94 -28.45 30.46
CA GLN A 512 13.58 -27.76 29.22
C GLN A 512 13.67 -28.75 28.05
N GLY A 513 12.71 -28.67 27.11
CA GLY A 513 12.72 -29.40 25.85
C GLY A 513 14.00 -29.13 25.05
N SER A 514 14.21 -29.92 24.00
CA SER A 514 15.45 -30.06 23.23
C SER A 514 16.51 -30.88 23.98
N ILE A 515 16.04 -31.92 24.67
CA ILE A 515 16.89 -32.90 25.32
C ILE A 515 17.63 -33.67 24.20
N GLY A 516 18.97 -33.65 24.23
CA GLY A 516 19.79 -34.38 23.26
C GLY A 516 19.96 -33.76 21.86
N TYR A 517 19.59 -32.47 21.65
CA TYR A 517 19.71 -31.78 20.36
C TYR A 517 20.12 -30.29 20.50
N PRO A 518 20.99 -29.72 19.63
CA PRO A 518 21.87 -30.34 18.65
C PRO A 518 23.19 -30.81 19.28
N ALA A 519 23.97 -31.58 18.53
CA ALA A 519 25.24 -32.13 18.96
C ALA A 519 26.20 -31.04 19.48
N GLY A 520 26.33 -30.91 20.81
CA GLY A 520 27.42 -30.16 21.42
C GLY A 520 27.16 -29.45 22.74
N THR A 521 25.92 -29.12 23.14
CA THR A 521 25.74 -28.18 24.28
C THR A 521 24.40 -28.26 25.03
N VAL A 522 23.91 -29.45 25.38
CA VAL A 522 22.82 -29.56 26.38
C VAL A 522 23.17 -30.61 27.43
N ASN A 523 23.32 -30.14 28.66
CA ASN A 523 23.75 -30.92 29.82
C ASN A 523 22.55 -31.19 30.76
N THR A 524 21.46 -31.75 30.22
CA THR A 524 20.33 -32.25 31.01
C THR A 524 20.24 -33.77 30.85
N THR A 525 21.15 -34.46 31.53
CA THR A 525 21.16 -35.91 31.59
C THR A 525 19.99 -36.38 32.46
N VAL A 526 18.99 -37.02 31.85
CA VAL A 526 18.07 -37.89 32.58
C VAL A 526 18.92 -39.03 33.17
N THR A 527 18.83 -39.27 34.48
CA THR A 527 19.72 -40.14 35.26
C THR A 527 20.10 -41.43 34.53
N ASP A 528 21.40 -41.75 34.49
CA ASP A 528 21.96 -42.92 33.82
C ASP A 528 21.25 -44.24 34.18
N GLY A 529 20.98 -45.08 33.18
CA GLY A 529 20.60 -46.49 33.36
C GLY A 529 19.09 -46.80 33.39
N VAL A 530 18.24 -45.90 32.93
CA VAL A 530 16.78 -46.08 32.90
C VAL A 530 16.29 -46.54 31.51
N VAL A 531 15.30 -47.44 31.50
CA VAL A 531 14.65 -47.91 30.26
C VAL A 531 13.59 -46.91 29.79
N THR A 532 12.93 -46.21 30.73
CA THR A 532 11.84 -45.29 30.46
C THR A 532 12.03 -43.98 31.21
N ALA A 533 11.74 -42.86 30.54
CA ALA A 533 11.58 -41.55 31.15
C ALA A 533 10.16 -41.03 30.88
N TYR A 534 9.59 -40.33 31.86
CA TYR A 534 8.25 -39.77 31.83
C TYR A 534 8.33 -38.25 31.77
N PHE A 535 7.47 -37.63 30.96
CA PHE A 535 7.39 -36.19 30.74
C PHE A 535 5.93 -35.73 30.82
N ARG A 536 5.66 -34.60 31.49
CA ARG A 536 4.34 -33.97 31.54
C ARG A 536 4.43 -32.47 31.26
N HIS A 537 3.47 -31.96 30.50
CA HIS A 537 3.28 -30.54 30.22
C HIS A 537 1.79 -30.19 30.33
N ALA A 538 1.48 -29.19 31.14
CA ALA A 538 0.12 -28.70 31.31
C ALA A 538 -0.05 -27.38 30.54
N PHE A 539 -1.18 -27.21 29.85
CA PHE A 539 -1.51 -26.01 29.08
C PHE A 539 -3.03 -25.79 29.09
N THR A 540 -3.49 -24.59 28.77
CA THR A 540 -4.91 -24.24 28.79
C THR A 540 -5.44 -23.86 27.41
N VAL A 541 -6.69 -24.20 27.14
CA VAL A 541 -7.42 -23.87 25.91
C VAL A 541 -8.66 -23.07 26.28
N ALA A 542 -8.87 -21.91 25.66
CA ALA A 542 -9.97 -21.02 26.00
C ALA A 542 -11.30 -21.46 25.39
N ASP A 543 -11.28 -21.91 24.14
CA ASP A 543 -12.43 -22.42 23.39
C ASP A 543 -11.92 -23.45 22.39
N GLU A 544 -12.45 -24.67 22.42
CA GLU A 544 -12.04 -25.74 21.51
C GLU A 544 -12.81 -25.74 20.20
N ASP A 545 -14.00 -25.14 20.15
CA ASP A 545 -14.89 -25.14 18.98
C ASP A 545 -14.33 -24.27 17.84
N VAL A 546 -13.39 -23.38 18.16
CA VAL A 546 -12.73 -22.45 17.22
C VAL A 546 -11.37 -22.97 16.73
N LEU A 547 -10.96 -24.15 17.19
CA LEU A 547 -9.69 -24.78 16.84
C LEU A 547 -9.88 -25.87 15.79
N GLY A 548 -8.99 -25.89 14.80
CA GLY A 548 -8.91 -26.92 13.77
C GLY A 548 -8.13 -28.15 14.25
N ALA A 549 -7.68 -28.97 13.30
CA ALA A 549 -6.97 -30.20 13.58
C ALA A 549 -5.72 -29.97 14.45
N LEU A 550 -5.49 -30.84 15.45
CA LEU A 550 -4.28 -30.81 16.26
C LEU A 550 -3.15 -31.54 15.56
N GLU A 551 -2.08 -30.84 15.25
CA GLU A 551 -0.87 -31.38 14.63
C GLU A 551 0.24 -31.51 15.67
N LEU A 552 0.80 -32.71 15.77
CA LEU A 552 1.84 -33.06 16.73
C LEU A 552 3.13 -33.40 16.00
N LEU A 553 4.23 -32.78 16.41
CA LEU A 553 5.60 -33.12 16.02
C LEU A 553 6.36 -33.65 17.22
N LEU A 554 6.72 -34.93 17.16
CA LEU A 554 7.46 -35.60 18.22
C LEU A 554 8.90 -35.83 17.79
N PHE A 555 9.84 -35.26 18.54
CA PHE A 555 11.25 -35.64 18.50
C PHE A 555 11.54 -36.62 19.62
N ARG A 556 12.04 -37.80 19.26
CA ARG A 556 12.36 -38.85 20.23
C ARG A 556 13.64 -39.58 19.89
N ASP A 557 14.26 -40.13 20.92
CA ASP A 557 15.20 -41.24 20.81
C ASP A 557 14.51 -42.58 21.09
N ASP A 558 14.85 -43.59 20.29
CA ASP A 558 14.30 -44.94 20.30
C ASP A 558 12.77 -45.06 20.22
N GLY A 559 12.01 -45.06 21.31
CA GLY A 559 10.56 -45.33 21.34
C GLY A 559 9.80 -44.29 22.16
N ALA A 560 8.54 -44.00 21.81
CA ALA A 560 7.72 -43.10 22.63
C ALA A 560 6.22 -43.40 22.53
N VAL A 561 5.49 -43.09 23.61
CA VAL A 561 4.02 -43.09 23.67
C VAL A 561 3.56 -41.74 24.22
N VAL A 562 2.58 -41.14 23.54
CA VAL A 562 2.01 -39.82 23.84
C VAL A 562 0.58 -39.99 24.32
N TYR A 563 0.27 -39.34 25.43
CA TYR A 563 -1.04 -39.27 26.03
C TYR A 563 -1.50 -37.80 26.06
N LEU A 564 -2.77 -37.58 25.73
CA LEU A 564 -3.46 -36.30 25.93
C LEU A 564 -4.62 -36.56 26.88
N ASN A 565 -4.66 -35.82 28.00
CA ASN A 565 -5.72 -35.92 29.00
C ASN A 565 -5.98 -37.37 29.48
N GLY A 566 -4.91 -38.13 29.68
CA GLY A 566 -4.95 -39.53 30.12
C GLY A 566 -5.25 -40.56 29.02
N GLN A 567 -5.62 -40.14 27.80
CA GLN A 567 -5.85 -41.03 26.67
C GLN A 567 -4.59 -41.17 25.82
N GLU A 568 -4.24 -42.40 25.44
CA GLU A 568 -3.16 -42.62 24.48
C GLU A 568 -3.59 -42.15 23.08
N VAL A 569 -2.95 -41.10 22.57
CA VAL A 569 -3.28 -40.49 21.28
C VAL A 569 -2.31 -40.89 20.18
N PHE A 570 -1.08 -41.26 20.53
CA PHE A 570 -0.07 -41.65 19.56
C PHE A 570 1.02 -42.53 20.18
N ARG A 571 1.54 -43.49 19.41
CA ARG A 571 2.78 -44.21 19.76
C ARG A 571 3.67 -44.37 18.54
N SER A 572 4.98 -44.27 18.75
CA SER A 572 5.98 -44.40 17.69
C SER A 572 7.08 -45.39 18.11
N ASN A 573 7.48 -46.31 17.22
CA ASN A 573 8.51 -47.36 17.46
C ASN A 573 8.38 -48.12 18.79
N MET A 574 7.14 -48.26 19.29
CA MET A 574 6.79 -49.08 20.45
C MET A 574 6.01 -50.32 20.00
N PRO A 575 6.16 -51.47 20.69
CA PRO A 575 5.42 -52.68 20.35
C PRO A 575 3.91 -52.48 20.55
N ALA A 576 3.11 -53.30 19.86
CA ALA A 576 1.67 -53.35 20.10
C ALA A 576 1.36 -53.98 21.48
N GLY A 577 0.24 -53.58 22.08
CA GLY A 577 -0.21 -54.09 23.38
C GLY A 577 0.20 -53.22 24.57
N ALA A 578 0.08 -53.77 25.78
CA ALA A 578 0.33 -53.05 27.03
C ALA A 578 1.81 -52.66 27.17
N ILE A 579 2.05 -51.38 27.45
CA ILE A 579 3.38 -50.81 27.70
C ILE A 579 3.61 -50.72 29.21
N SER A 580 4.85 -50.94 29.65
CA SER A 580 5.28 -50.83 31.04
C SER A 580 6.65 -50.18 31.08
N GLN A 581 7.08 -49.74 32.27
CA GLN A 581 8.42 -49.17 32.49
C GLN A 581 9.60 -50.08 32.07
N ALA A 582 9.36 -51.38 31.85
CA ALA A 582 10.36 -52.34 31.41
C ALA A 582 10.29 -52.65 29.90
N THR A 583 9.27 -52.13 29.21
CA THR A 583 9.08 -52.35 27.78
C THR A 583 10.12 -51.55 27.00
N SER A 584 10.91 -52.22 26.17
CA SER A 584 11.88 -51.54 25.30
C SER A 584 11.23 -51.07 23.99
N ALA A 585 11.83 -50.05 23.37
CA ALA A 585 11.51 -49.68 21.99
C ALA A 585 11.71 -50.88 21.03
N SER A 586 11.07 -50.83 19.86
CA SER A 586 11.14 -51.92 18.88
C SER A 586 12.49 -51.95 18.16
N SER A 587 13.10 -50.77 17.94
CA SER A 587 14.41 -50.62 17.29
C SER A 587 15.19 -49.44 17.89
N SER A 588 16.51 -49.41 17.70
CA SER A 588 17.33 -48.24 18.07
C SER A 588 17.23 -47.18 16.98
N SER A 589 16.56 -46.06 17.24
CA SER A 589 16.25 -45.06 16.21
C SER A 589 15.82 -43.71 16.78
N ARG A 590 16.63 -42.70 16.52
CA ARG A 590 16.25 -41.29 16.73
C ARG A 590 15.48 -40.74 15.54
N ALA A 591 14.33 -40.11 15.77
CA ALA A 591 13.48 -39.59 14.69
C ALA A 591 12.63 -38.40 15.15
N THR A 592 12.29 -37.55 14.17
CA THR A 592 11.21 -36.57 14.27
C THR A 592 10.02 -37.12 13.49
N VAL A 593 8.83 -37.17 14.09
CA VAL A 593 7.63 -37.76 13.49
C VAL A 593 6.44 -36.83 13.67
N THR A 594 5.69 -36.60 12.60
CA THR A 594 4.47 -35.76 12.61
C THR A 594 3.22 -36.64 12.52
N THR A 595 2.15 -36.24 13.21
CA THR A 595 0.82 -36.85 13.10
C THR A 595 -0.26 -35.89 13.57
N THR A 596 -1.49 -36.08 13.11
CA THR A 596 -2.67 -35.45 13.68
C THR A 596 -3.17 -36.23 14.90
N ILE A 597 -3.61 -35.54 15.95
CA ILE A 597 -4.22 -36.12 17.16
C ILE A 597 -5.58 -35.46 17.48
N ALA A 598 -6.31 -35.97 18.47
CA ALA A 598 -7.57 -35.40 18.95
C ALA A 598 -7.72 -35.64 20.46
N GLY A 599 -8.71 -34.98 21.09
CA GLY A 599 -9.01 -35.14 22.52
C GLY A 599 -8.62 -33.94 23.40
N LEU A 600 -8.55 -32.75 22.80
CA LEU A 600 -8.54 -31.48 23.54
C LEU A 600 -9.82 -31.34 24.37
N VAL A 601 -9.75 -30.53 25.42
CA VAL A 601 -10.92 -30.06 26.16
C VAL A 601 -10.80 -28.56 26.42
N GLU A 602 -11.91 -27.85 26.55
CA GLU A 602 -11.90 -26.49 27.10
C GLU A 602 -11.28 -26.47 28.52
N GLY A 603 -10.42 -25.49 28.78
CA GLY A 603 -9.70 -25.35 30.04
C GLY A 603 -8.39 -26.15 30.09
N LEU A 604 -8.12 -26.81 31.22
CA LEU A 604 -6.83 -27.45 31.50
C LEU A 604 -6.65 -28.74 30.69
N ASN A 605 -5.56 -28.79 29.93
CA ASN A 605 -5.10 -29.95 29.20
C ASN A 605 -3.73 -30.39 29.71
N VAL A 606 -3.45 -31.69 29.62
CA VAL A 606 -2.14 -32.27 29.95
C VAL A 606 -1.66 -33.19 28.84
N LEU A 607 -0.49 -32.87 28.28
CA LEU A 607 0.31 -33.79 27.48
C LEU A 607 1.24 -34.58 28.38
N ALA A 608 1.26 -35.89 28.21
CA ALA A 608 2.11 -36.82 28.92
C ALA A 608 2.84 -37.72 27.93
N VAL A 609 4.16 -37.90 28.08
CA VAL A 609 4.97 -38.71 27.16
C VAL A 609 5.86 -39.66 27.94
N GLU A 610 5.86 -40.93 27.56
CA GLU A 610 6.87 -41.90 28.00
C GLU A 610 7.83 -42.20 26.85
N VAL A 611 9.13 -42.02 27.08
CA VAL A 611 10.20 -42.28 26.11
C VAL A 611 10.98 -43.50 26.56
N HIS A 612 11.17 -44.46 25.66
CA HIS A 612 11.71 -45.79 25.94
C HIS A 612 12.97 -46.07 25.12
N ASN A 613 14.02 -46.53 25.79
CA ASN A 613 15.26 -46.98 25.15
C ASN A 613 15.16 -48.42 24.65
N ARG A 614 15.95 -48.75 23.61
CA ARG A 614 16.04 -50.09 23.01
C ARG A 614 16.96 -51.04 23.78
N THR A 615 18.03 -50.53 24.40
CA THR A 615 19.02 -51.33 25.14
C THR A 615 19.19 -50.82 26.57
N SER A 616 19.05 -51.73 27.55
CA SER A 616 19.34 -51.40 28.93
C SER A 616 20.85 -51.44 29.19
N ALA A 617 21.45 -50.28 29.47
CA ALA A 617 22.57 -50.11 30.42
C ALA A 617 24.01 -49.80 29.93
N THR A 618 24.32 -49.38 28.70
CA THR A 618 25.73 -48.96 28.39
C THR A 618 25.98 -47.79 27.44
N THR A 619 24.99 -47.24 26.76
CA THR A 619 25.12 -45.97 25.98
C THR A 619 23.88 -45.14 26.24
N VAL A 620 24.04 -43.91 26.72
CA VAL A 620 22.94 -43.07 27.21
C VAL A 620 22.84 -41.83 26.32
N ASP A 621 21.89 -41.82 25.40
CA ASP A 621 21.61 -40.69 24.50
C ASP A 621 20.10 -40.41 24.35
N LEU A 622 19.36 -40.40 25.47
CA LEU A 622 17.95 -40.03 25.46
C LEU A 622 17.77 -38.61 24.87
N ALA A 623 16.91 -38.52 23.86
CA ALA A 623 16.53 -37.28 23.23
C ALA A 623 15.01 -37.15 23.21
N PHE A 624 14.49 -35.98 23.56
CA PHE A 624 13.06 -35.71 23.59
C PHE A 624 12.77 -34.22 23.42
N ASP A 625 11.80 -33.94 22.56
CA ASP A 625 11.04 -32.71 22.53
C ASP A 625 9.72 -32.96 21.80
N LEU A 626 8.73 -32.09 22.01
CA LEU A 626 7.42 -32.22 21.38
C LEU A 626 6.84 -30.84 21.14
N GLU A 627 6.29 -30.66 19.94
CA GLU A 627 5.50 -29.50 19.56
C GLU A 627 4.06 -29.96 19.24
N LEU A 628 3.08 -29.19 19.69
CA LEU A 628 1.66 -29.35 19.41
C LEU A 628 1.11 -28.01 18.94
N TRP A 629 0.54 -27.97 17.74
CA TRP A 629 -0.11 -26.78 17.19
C TRP A 629 -1.47 -27.12 16.58
N THR A 630 -2.25 -26.08 16.31
CA THR A 630 -3.59 -26.16 15.68
C THR A 630 -3.81 -24.90 14.85
N THR A 631 -4.92 -24.83 14.12
CA THR A 631 -5.38 -23.62 13.44
C THR A 631 -6.52 -22.98 14.21
N LEU A 632 -6.39 -21.72 14.61
CA LEU A 632 -7.49 -20.92 15.15
C LEU A 632 -8.21 -20.25 13.98
N CYS A 633 -9.47 -20.63 13.75
CA CYS A 633 -10.32 -20.05 12.69
C CYS A 633 -11.43 -19.26 13.35
N GLN A 634 -11.42 -17.93 13.24
CA GLN A 634 -12.45 -17.08 13.82
C GLN A 634 -12.92 -16.01 12.84
N PRO A 635 -14.23 -15.67 12.84
CA PRO A 635 -14.84 -14.75 11.87
C PRO A 635 -14.41 -13.29 12.02
N CYS A 636 -13.60 -12.95 13.03
CA CYS A 636 -12.96 -11.65 13.10
C CYS A 636 -11.73 -11.66 14.03
N ILE A 637 -10.55 -11.78 13.42
CA ILE A 637 -9.29 -11.37 14.04
C ILE A 637 -8.83 -10.12 13.30
N THR A 638 -8.81 -8.98 13.98
CA THR A 638 -7.94 -7.88 13.53
C THR A 638 -6.57 -8.15 14.14
N SER A 639 -5.64 -8.66 13.34
CA SER A 639 -4.26 -8.80 13.78
C SER A 639 -3.61 -7.43 13.85
N GLN A 640 -3.13 -7.05 15.03
CA GLN A 640 -2.33 -5.85 15.21
C GLN A 640 -0.87 -6.27 15.36
N THR A 641 0.00 -5.64 14.58
CA THR A 641 1.44 -5.74 14.77
C THR A 641 1.90 -4.48 15.49
N PHE A 642 2.55 -4.67 16.63
CA PHE A 642 3.18 -3.60 17.39
C PHE A 642 4.69 -3.80 17.37
N ASP A 643 5.40 -2.85 16.76
CA ASP A 643 6.86 -2.79 16.77
C ASP A 643 7.30 -1.71 17.75
N ALA A 644 7.83 -2.14 18.89
CA ALA A 644 8.30 -1.25 19.92
C ALA A 644 9.75 -0.81 19.63
N ASP A 645 9.90 0.21 18.78
CA ASP A 645 11.21 0.68 18.30
C ASP A 645 12.01 1.53 19.32
N ARG A 646 11.43 1.88 20.48
CA ARG A 646 12.08 2.69 21.52
C ARG A 646 11.76 2.16 22.92
N GLY A 647 12.72 1.43 23.49
CA GLY A 647 12.66 0.93 24.87
C GLY A 647 13.58 1.69 25.82
N THR A 648 13.53 1.31 27.10
CA THR A 648 14.49 1.72 28.13
C THR A 648 15.55 0.63 28.25
N PHE A 649 16.84 0.98 28.21
CA PHE A 649 17.92 0.00 28.17
C PHE A 649 19.09 0.37 29.05
N LEU A 650 19.39 -0.46 30.05
CA LEU A 650 20.47 -0.19 31.01
C LEU A 650 21.64 -1.18 30.83
N ARG A 651 22.84 -0.67 30.52
CA ARG A 651 24.13 -1.39 30.58
C ARG A 651 24.81 -1.17 31.93
N LEU A 652 25.46 -2.20 32.46
CA LEU A 652 26.14 -2.17 33.76
C LEU A 652 27.65 -2.43 33.57
N ASN A 653 28.53 -1.59 34.16
CA ASN A 653 30.00 -1.73 34.06
C ASN A 653 30.67 -1.53 35.43
N SER A 654 31.64 -2.40 35.77
CA SER A 654 32.39 -2.36 37.03
C SER A 654 33.69 -1.54 37.01
N SER A 655 34.12 -0.96 35.88
CA SER A 655 35.36 -0.18 35.85
C SER A 655 35.32 1.05 34.93
N THR A 656 35.55 2.22 35.54
CA THR A 656 35.76 3.56 34.96
C THR A 656 34.51 4.34 34.51
N SER A 657 34.11 5.29 35.37
CA SER A 657 33.53 6.63 35.14
C SER A 657 32.57 6.99 33.99
N THR A 658 31.98 6.07 33.23
CA THR A 658 30.93 6.42 32.25
C THR A 658 29.73 5.49 32.39
N ASN A 659 28.67 6.00 33.01
CA ASN A 659 27.34 5.37 32.98
C ASN A 659 26.76 5.61 31.57
N SER A 660 26.42 4.55 30.85
CA SER A 660 25.61 4.65 29.63
C SER A 660 24.13 4.57 30.02
N THR A 661 23.52 5.74 30.11
CA THR A 661 22.07 5.93 29.96
C THR A 661 21.82 6.33 28.49
N PRO A 662 20.58 6.44 28.00
CA PRO A 662 20.17 7.05 26.71
C PRO A 662 20.59 8.51 26.50
N ARG A 663 21.47 9.02 27.36
CA ARG A 663 22.07 10.36 27.32
C ARG A 663 23.59 10.26 27.44
N GLY A 664 24.16 9.10 27.12
CA GLY A 664 25.47 8.65 27.55
C GLY A 664 26.36 8.16 26.41
N ASP A 665 26.16 8.64 25.19
CA ASP A 665 27.03 8.48 24.00
C ASP A 665 27.51 7.03 23.73
N SER A 666 26.78 6.01 24.21
CA SER A 666 27.18 4.61 24.13
C SER A 666 26.27 3.86 23.18
N THR A 667 26.84 3.41 22.07
CA THR A 667 26.13 2.71 20.99
C THR A 667 25.99 1.21 21.20
N VAL A 668 26.51 0.65 22.31
CA VAL A 668 26.56 -0.80 22.57
C VAL A 668 26.27 -1.12 24.05
N ILE A 669 25.32 -2.03 24.26
CA ILE A 669 24.97 -2.68 25.53
C ILE A 669 25.73 -4.00 25.63
N GLU A 670 26.56 -4.15 26.65
CA GLU A 670 27.31 -5.39 26.90
C GLU A 670 26.70 -6.20 28.06
N VAL A 671 26.54 -7.50 27.84
CA VAL A 671 26.13 -8.48 28.84
C VAL A 671 27.22 -9.54 28.94
N ASP A 672 27.70 -9.86 30.13
CA ASP A 672 28.51 -11.07 30.34
C ASP A 672 28.01 -11.79 31.59
N GLY A 673 28.31 -13.08 31.76
CA GLY A 673 27.78 -13.84 32.91
C GLY A 673 28.27 -13.37 34.29
N ASP A 674 28.97 -12.24 34.39
CA ASP A 674 29.25 -11.58 35.65
C ASP A 674 27.93 -11.02 36.25
N PRO A 675 27.63 -11.27 37.53
CA PRO A 675 26.45 -10.71 38.22
C PRO A 675 26.31 -9.17 38.16
N VAL A 676 27.34 -8.46 37.70
CA VAL A 676 27.32 -7.00 37.51
C VAL A 676 27.23 -6.53 36.06
N LYS A 677 27.01 -7.43 35.08
CA LYS A 677 26.88 -7.07 33.64
C LYS A 677 25.67 -7.75 32.96
N ASN A 678 24.47 -7.33 33.37
CA ASN A 678 23.20 -7.71 32.74
C ASN A 678 22.66 -6.58 31.85
N ALA A 679 21.68 -6.89 31.00
CA ALA A 679 20.92 -5.86 30.29
C ALA A 679 19.45 -5.94 30.67
N LEU A 680 18.90 -4.81 31.14
CA LEU A 680 17.47 -4.65 31.37
C LEU A 680 16.84 -4.08 30.11
N LEU A 681 15.75 -4.68 29.65
CA LEU A 681 15.06 -4.33 28.41
C LEU A 681 13.58 -4.13 28.74
N ALA A 682 13.05 -2.93 28.52
CA ALA A 682 11.61 -2.67 28.66
C ALA A 682 11.14 -1.84 27.47
N TRP A 683 9.92 -2.12 27.00
CA TRP A 683 9.31 -1.42 25.89
C TRP A 683 7.96 -0.84 26.31
N PRO A 684 7.63 0.39 25.89
CA PRO A 684 6.27 0.89 26.02
C PRO A 684 5.36 0.02 25.16
N LEU A 685 4.26 -0.45 25.74
CA LEU A 685 3.21 -1.20 25.04
C LEU A 685 1.93 -0.35 25.03
N PRO A 686 0.98 -0.60 24.10
CA PRO A 686 -0.36 -0.03 24.19
C PRO A 686 -1.02 -0.38 25.52
N ASP A 687 -1.66 0.59 26.17
CA ASP A 687 -2.37 0.38 27.43
C ASP A 687 -3.70 -0.38 27.20
N ASP A 688 -3.98 -1.36 28.05
CA ASP A 688 -5.31 -1.96 28.30
C ASP A 688 -6.07 -2.51 27.07
N VAL A 689 -5.42 -3.37 26.27
CA VAL A 689 -6.11 -4.18 25.26
C VAL A 689 -6.75 -5.40 25.94
N ALA A 690 -7.91 -5.20 26.56
CA ALA A 690 -8.56 -6.14 27.48
C ALA A 690 -8.80 -7.56 26.93
N ASP A 691 -8.89 -7.71 25.61
CA ASP A 691 -9.18 -8.95 24.89
C ASP A 691 -8.01 -9.42 23.99
N ALA A 692 -6.80 -8.86 24.17
CA ALA A 692 -5.64 -9.22 23.39
C ALA A 692 -5.29 -10.71 23.53
N VAL A 693 -5.10 -11.43 22.42
CA VAL A 693 -4.51 -12.77 22.40
C VAL A 693 -3.20 -12.69 21.64
N VAL A 694 -2.06 -12.85 22.32
CA VAL A 694 -0.74 -12.74 21.69
C VAL A 694 -0.46 -13.99 20.85
N ILE A 695 -0.51 -13.80 19.53
CA ILE A 695 -0.26 -14.84 18.52
C ILE A 695 1.25 -15.11 18.45
N HIS A 696 2.05 -14.05 18.39
CA HIS A 696 3.51 -14.12 18.25
C HIS A 696 4.17 -12.96 18.99
N ALA A 697 5.33 -13.19 19.59
CA ALA A 697 6.15 -12.13 20.16
C ALA A 697 7.63 -12.46 19.95
N GLU A 698 8.41 -11.52 19.44
CA GLU A 698 9.83 -11.69 19.15
C GLU A 698 10.65 -10.45 19.50
N LEU A 699 11.90 -10.68 19.92
CA LEU A 699 12.87 -9.64 20.24
C LEU A 699 13.94 -9.61 19.13
N GLU A 700 14.04 -8.51 18.42
CA GLU A 700 15.10 -8.26 17.44
C GLU A 700 16.26 -7.49 18.09
N LEU A 701 17.48 -8.02 17.97
CA LEU A 701 18.72 -7.43 18.48
C LEU A 701 19.76 -7.33 17.37
N THR A 702 20.40 -6.18 17.21
CA THR A 702 21.59 -6.05 16.36
C THR A 702 22.85 -6.35 17.17
N VAL A 703 23.46 -7.51 16.93
CA VAL A 703 24.58 -8.03 17.74
C VAL A 703 25.92 -7.69 17.09
N SER A 704 26.88 -7.23 17.90
CA SER A 704 28.20 -6.76 17.46
C SER A 704 29.37 -7.65 17.90
N ASP A 705 29.13 -8.78 18.58
CA ASP A 705 30.16 -9.65 19.19
C ASP A 705 30.17 -11.07 18.58
N ASP A 706 31.34 -11.68 18.38
CA ASP A 706 31.57 -13.00 17.75
C ASP A 706 31.69 -14.17 18.75
N SER A 707 31.35 -13.93 20.01
CA SER A 707 31.40 -14.95 21.06
C SER A 707 30.31 -16.02 20.86
N SER A 708 30.67 -17.30 20.97
CA SER A 708 29.73 -18.45 20.85
C SER A 708 28.84 -18.67 22.09
N ALA A 709 28.61 -17.61 22.87
CA ALA A 709 27.86 -17.70 24.13
C ALA A 709 26.34 -17.71 23.87
N SER A 710 25.61 -18.43 24.74
CA SER A 710 24.15 -18.41 24.75
C SER A 710 23.67 -17.63 25.97
N PHE A 711 22.68 -16.76 25.76
CA PHE A 711 22.07 -15.93 26.80
C PHE A 711 20.61 -16.29 26.94
N ARG A 712 20.07 -16.07 28.14
CA ARG A 712 18.65 -16.31 28.42
C ARG A 712 17.98 -15.00 28.79
N LEU A 713 16.75 -14.84 28.34
CA LEU A 713 15.87 -13.76 28.73
C LEU A 713 15.00 -14.24 29.89
N PHE A 714 14.89 -13.42 30.94
CA PHE A 714 14.04 -13.70 32.08
C PHE A 714 13.12 -12.50 32.36
N PRO A 715 11.91 -12.73 32.89
CA PRO A 715 11.04 -11.64 33.29
C PRO A 715 11.60 -10.95 34.54
N LEU A 716 11.58 -9.63 34.54
CA LEU A 716 11.81 -8.86 35.75
C LEU A 716 10.58 -8.98 36.65
N VAL A 717 10.81 -9.06 37.96
CA VAL A 717 9.73 -9.19 38.97
C VAL A 717 9.57 -7.92 39.80
N ARG A 718 10.26 -6.84 39.41
CA ARG A 718 10.17 -5.52 40.03
C ARG A 718 10.36 -4.42 38.99
N ALA A 719 9.53 -3.38 39.10
CA ALA A 719 9.68 -2.15 38.35
C ALA A 719 11.04 -1.49 38.57
N TRP A 720 11.53 -0.86 37.50
CA TRP A 720 12.76 -0.09 37.47
C TRP A 720 12.55 1.16 36.62
N ASP A 721 13.25 2.23 36.96
CA ASP A 721 13.29 3.48 36.18
C ASP A 721 14.74 3.91 35.99
N GLU A 722 15.08 4.07 34.72
CA GLU A 722 16.39 4.50 34.25
C GLU A 722 16.78 5.89 34.75
N ALA A 723 15.82 6.81 34.90
CA ALA A 723 16.10 8.18 35.35
C ALA A 723 16.63 8.22 36.80
N SER A 724 16.41 7.15 37.58
CA SER A 724 16.86 7.04 38.96
C SER A 724 17.99 6.01 39.17
N ALA A 725 18.50 5.40 38.10
CA ALA A 725 19.62 4.48 38.14
C ALA A 725 20.97 5.19 38.37
N ASN A 726 21.54 5.07 39.57
CA ASN A 726 22.87 5.60 39.88
C ASN A 726 23.84 4.51 40.40
N TRP A 727 24.84 4.13 39.58
CA TRP A 727 25.82 3.10 39.96
C TRP A 727 26.70 3.47 41.18
N TYR A 728 26.85 4.75 41.52
CA TYR A 728 27.88 5.19 42.46
C TYR A 728 27.57 4.93 43.95
N ASP A 729 26.33 4.58 44.32
CA ASP A 729 25.94 4.43 45.73
C ASP A 729 26.05 2.99 46.29
N ALA A 730 26.21 1.97 45.44
CA ALA A 730 26.28 0.56 45.86
C ALA A 730 27.59 0.19 46.61
N GLN A 731 28.70 0.90 46.37
CA GLN A 731 29.98 0.61 47.04
C GLN A 731 30.20 1.38 48.35
N ALA A 732 29.43 2.44 48.64
CA ALA A 732 29.74 3.34 49.75
C ALA A 732 28.81 3.22 50.99
N ALA A 733 27.63 2.59 50.90
CA ALA A 733 26.65 2.67 52.00
C ALA A 733 25.68 1.47 52.14
N GLY A 734 26.14 0.21 52.21
CA GLY A 734 25.22 -0.92 52.49
C GLY A 734 24.12 -1.08 51.42
N PRO A 735 23.06 -1.88 51.67
CA PRO A 735 22.10 -2.24 50.63
C PRO A 735 21.23 -1.04 50.24
N VAL A 736 21.57 -0.36 49.15
CA VAL A 736 20.73 0.68 48.54
C VAL A 736 20.71 0.54 47.01
N SER A 737 19.48 0.27 46.55
CA SER A 737 18.79 0.39 45.25
C SER A 737 19.54 0.29 43.93
N TRP A 738 19.16 -0.73 43.16
CA TRP A 738 19.28 -0.77 41.70
C TRP A 738 18.20 0.12 41.08
N GLY A 739 18.58 0.99 40.11
CA GLY A 739 17.67 1.57 39.11
C GLY A 739 16.26 1.97 39.57
N GLY A 740 16.11 2.72 40.66
CA GLY A 740 14.87 2.77 41.46
C GLY A 740 13.54 2.93 40.68
N VAL A 741 12.39 2.50 41.21
CA VAL A 741 12.06 2.39 42.63
C VAL A 741 11.47 1.01 42.97
N GLY A 742 12.33 0.10 43.43
CA GLY A 742 11.93 -1.19 44.00
C GLY A 742 12.96 -2.31 43.84
N ALA A 743 13.79 -2.28 42.79
CA ALA A 743 14.90 -3.21 42.59
C ALA A 743 16.05 -2.98 43.59
N THR A 744 16.61 -4.07 44.12
CA THR A 744 17.64 -4.11 45.17
C THR A 744 18.86 -4.98 44.82
N ASP A 745 18.75 -5.98 43.95
CA ASP A 745 19.81 -6.94 43.61
C ASP A 745 19.58 -7.63 42.24
N PRO A 746 20.57 -7.62 41.33
CA PRO A 746 20.45 -8.09 39.95
C PRO A 746 20.38 -9.60 39.81
N LEU A 747 20.56 -10.36 40.88
CA LEU A 747 20.43 -11.82 40.92
C LEU A 747 19.12 -12.28 41.55
N THR A 748 18.34 -11.38 42.16
CA THR A 748 17.09 -11.72 42.86
C THR A 748 15.85 -10.98 42.36
N ASP A 749 16.03 -10.00 41.48
CA ASP A 749 14.93 -9.16 40.94
C ASP A 749 14.45 -9.61 39.55
N TYR A 750 14.84 -10.81 39.12
CA TYR A 750 14.28 -11.49 37.96
C TYR A 750 13.95 -12.95 38.30
N ASP A 751 12.98 -13.54 37.62
CA ASP A 751 12.66 -14.94 37.79
C ASP A 751 13.65 -15.82 37.00
N ALA A 752 14.76 -16.18 37.65
CA ALA A 752 15.79 -17.05 37.08
C ALA A 752 15.31 -18.48 36.78
N THR A 753 14.12 -18.87 37.25
CA THR A 753 13.55 -20.20 37.04
C THR A 753 12.72 -20.31 35.77
N SER A 754 12.30 -19.16 35.21
CA SER A 754 11.37 -19.10 34.08
C SER A 754 11.95 -18.28 32.91
N PRO A 755 12.90 -18.83 32.12
CA PRO A 755 13.39 -18.14 30.93
C PRO A 755 12.25 -18.00 29.90
N VAL A 756 12.10 -16.80 29.34
CA VAL A 756 11.05 -16.46 28.36
C VAL A 756 11.56 -16.42 26.91
N GLY A 757 12.87 -16.51 26.73
CA GLY A 757 13.53 -16.57 25.43
C GLY A 757 14.99 -17.01 25.55
N VAL A 758 15.57 -17.45 24.44
CA VAL A 758 16.98 -17.87 24.38
C VAL A 758 17.64 -17.17 23.20
N LEU A 759 18.70 -16.42 23.49
CA LEU A 759 19.54 -15.79 22.48
C LEU A 759 20.71 -16.72 22.16
N ARG A 760 20.78 -17.17 20.91
CA ARG A 760 21.88 -17.99 20.36
C ARG A 760 22.50 -17.21 19.21
N LEU A 761 23.81 -16.98 19.28
CA LEU A 761 24.53 -16.31 18.20
C LEU A 761 25.13 -17.37 17.27
N GLU A 762 24.69 -17.37 16.01
CA GLU A 762 25.24 -18.28 14.99
C GLU A 762 26.39 -17.63 14.20
N SER A 763 26.40 -16.28 14.05
CA SER A 763 27.51 -15.51 13.47
C SER A 763 27.38 -14.00 13.79
N SER A 764 28.48 -13.23 13.69
CA SER A 764 28.51 -11.79 13.97
C SER A 764 29.33 -11.00 12.94
N PRO A 765 28.96 -9.74 12.60
CA PRO A 765 27.77 -9.01 13.06
C PRO A 765 26.49 -9.46 12.32
N ALA A 766 25.39 -9.63 13.05
CA ALA A 766 24.08 -10.04 12.52
C ALA A 766 22.92 -9.40 13.32
N THR A 767 21.79 -9.19 12.65
CA THR A 767 20.50 -8.95 13.33
C THR A 767 19.91 -10.30 13.69
N GLU A 768 19.64 -10.51 14.97
CA GLU A 768 19.14 -11.76 15.53
C GLU A 768 17.72 -11.54 16.05
N THR A 769 16.81 -12.44 15.67
CA THR A 769 15.42 -12.43 16.11
C THR A 769 15.19 -13.58 17.08
N ILE A 770 14.79 -13.24 18.31
CA ILE A 770 14.53 -14.18 19.39
C ILE A 770 13.02 -14.31 19.55
N ALA A 771 12.44 -15.42 19.11
CA ALA A 771 11.04 -15.72 19.42
C ALA A 771 10.88 -15.96 20.94
N LEU A 772 9.92 -15.28 21.55
CA LEU A 772 9.52 -15.56 22.93
C LEU A 772 8.75 -16.88 22.99
N ASN A 773 9.07 -17.69 23.99
CA ASN A 773 8.41 -18.96 24.22
C ASN A 773 6.97 -18.74 24.77
N PRO A 774 6.16 -19.79 24.98
CA PRO A 774 4.79 -19.63 25.47
C PRO A 774 4.67 -18.80 26.77
N ALA A 775 5.62 -18.95 27.69
CA ALA A 775 5.65 -18.15 28.93
C ALA A 775 5.94 -16.67 28.65
N GLY A 776 6.81 -16.38 27.68
CA GLY A 776 7.08 -15.02 27.22
C GLY A 776 5.90 -14.39 26.49
N ARG A 777 5.16 -15.15 25.67
CA ARG A 777 3.92 -14.66 25.04
C ARG A 777 2.83 -14.38 26.07
N ALA A 778 2.63 -15.26 27.03
CA ALA A 778 1.67 -15.06 28.12
C ALA A 778 2.04 -13.85 29.00
N LEU A 779 3.34 -13.61 29.22
CA LEU A 779 3.82 -12.42 29.92
C LEU A 779 3.46 -11.14 29.14
N VAL A 780 3.74 -11.10 27.83
CA VAL A 780 3.41 -9.96 26.96
C VAL A 780 1.89 -9.77 26.84
N GLU A 781 1.12 -10.85 26.79
CA GLU A 781 -0.35 -10.80 26.81
C GLU A 781 -0.87 -10.19 28.11
N GLY A 782 -0.32 -10.61 29.25
CA GLY A 782 -0.65 -10.01 30.56
C GLY A 782 -0.27 -8.53 30.65
N TRP A 783 0.82 -8.11 30.00
CA TRP A 783 1.17 -6.69 29.87
C TRP A 783 0.15 -5.91 29.04
N LEU A 784 -0.23 -6.44 27.87
CA LEU A 784 -1.22 -5.80 26.98
C LEU A 784 -2.60 -5.69 27.62
N ARG A 785 -3.02 -6.71 28.38
CA ARG A 785 -4.33 -6.72 29.08
C ARG A 785 -4.33 -5.91 30.38
N GLY A 786 -3.19 -5.39 30.81
CA GLY A 786 -3.04 -4.72 32.11
C GLY A 786 -3.18 -5.66 33.32
N GLU A 787 -3.10 -6.98 33.11
CA GLU A 787 -3.18 -7.99 34.17
C GLU A 787 -1.87 -8.09 34.98
N ILE A 788 -0.75 -7.82 34.31
CA ILE A 788 0.60 -7.87 34.88
C ILE A 788 1.30 -6.55 34.57
N ALA A 789 2.04 -6.00 35.54
CA ALA A 789 2.87 -4.82 35.32
C ALA A 789 4.00 -5.13 34.31
N ASN A 790 4.22 -4.22 33.36
CA ASN A 790 5.31 -4.31 32.41
C ASN A 790 6.64 -3.87 33.05
N ASP A 791 7.26 -4.79 33.79
CA ASP A 791 8.57 -4.58 34.42
C ASP A 791 9.74 -4.89 33.47
N GLY A 792 9.46 -5.40 32.26
CA GLY A 792 10.47 -5.73 31.24
C GLY A 792 11.18 -7.08 31.44
N LEU A 793 12.26 -7.26 30.70
CA LEU A 793 13.10 -8.46 30.64
C LEU A 793 14.53 -8.17 31.08
N VAL A 794 15.24 -9.20 31.51
CA VAL A 794 16.70 -9.18 31.69
C VAL A 794 17.37 -10.23 30.82
N ALA A 795 18.43 -9.83 30.12
CA ALA A 795 19.35 -10.75 29.45
C ALA A 795 20.49 -11.12 30.40
N HIS A 796 20.68 -12.43 30.62
CA HIS A 796 21.70 -12.98 31.53
C HIS A 796 22.48 -14.13 30.89
N GLY A 797 23.80 -14.14 31.10
CA GLY A 797 24.73 -15.16 30.60
C GLY A 797 25.17 -16.16 31.69
N GLY A 798 25.36 -17.43 31.33
CA GLY A 798 25.69 -18.49 32.30
C GLY A 798 27.16 -18.59 32.74
N THR A 799 28.08 -17.84 32.13
CA THR A 799 29.53 -17.93 32.43
C THR A 799 30.22 -16.56 32.42
N ASN A 800 31.06 -16.32 33.43
CA ASN A 800 31.90 -15.12 33.52
C ASN A 800 33.10 -15.28 32.56
N GLY A 801 32.97 -14.88 31.30
CA GLY A 801 34.10 -14.92 30.38
C GLY A 801 33.82 -14.54 28.92
N ASN A 802 32.61 -14.78 28.43
CA ASN A 802 32.21 -14.46 27.05
C ASN A 802 30.98 -13.56 27.10
N GLY A 803 31.16 -12.28 26.74
CA GLY A 803 30.06 -11.32 26.69
C GLY A 803 29.28 -11.38 25.37
N ILE A 804 28.19 -10.60 25.30
CA ILE A 804 27.51 -10.21 24.08
C ILE A 804 27.37 -8.69 24.10
N GLY A 805 27.71 -8.05 22.99
CA GLY A 805 27.39 -6.65 22.72
C GLY A 805 26.22 -6.56 21.74
N PHE A 806 25.19 -5.76 22.04
CA PHE A 806 24.15 -5.42 21.09
C PHE A 806 23.87 -3.92 21.08
N ALA A 807 23.32 -3.43 19.97
CA ALA A 807 23.07 -2.02 19.74
C ALA A 807 22.14 -1.41 20.82
N SER A 808 22.41 -0.16 21.21
CA SER A 808 21.57 0.62 22.13
C SER A 808 20.49 1.43 21.39
N ASP A 809 19.65 2.15 22.13
CA ASP A 809 18.66 3.09 21.58
C ASP A 809 19.27 4.31 20.87
N GLU A 810 20.57 4.58 21.08
CA GLU A 810 21.31 5.66 20.42
C GLU A 810 21.78 5.27 19.00
N THR A 811 21.46 4.05 18.53
CA THR A 811 21.78 3.57 17.17
C THR A 811 20.55 3.56 16.25
N PRO A 812 20.73 3.55 14.91
CA PRO A 812 19.61 3.41 13.97
C PRO A 812 18.86 2.08 14.06
N THR A 813 19.39 1.09 14.78
CA THR A 813 18.87 -0.28 14.90
C THR A 813 18.78 -0.69 16.37
N PRO A 814 17.91 -0.07 17.17
CA PRO A 814 17.76 -0.37 18.59
C PRO A 814 17.09 -1.74 18.82
N PRO A 815 17.16 -2.32 20.04
CA PRO A 815 16.42 -3.54 20.38
C PRO A 815 14.92 -3.36 20.21
N LYS A 816 14.27 -4.25 19.44
CA LYS A 816 12.84 -4.16 19.13
C LYS A 816 12.06 -5.32 19.71
N LEU A 817 10.96 -5.04 20.41
CA LEU A 817 9.96 -6.05 20.72
C LEU A 817 8.85 -5.94 19.68
N ARG A 818 8.68 -7.00 18.88
CA ARG A 818 7.60 -7.14 17.91
C ARG A 818 6.55 -8.07 18.46
N VAL A 819 5.32 -7.58 18.56
CA VAL A 819 4.18 -8.33 19.10
C VAL A 819 3.08 -8.38 18.05
N VAL A 820 2.61 -9.58 17.74
CA VAL A 820 1.43 -9.82 16.91
C VAL A 820 0.35 -10.35 17.83
N TYR A 821 -0.76 -9.62 17.95
CA TYR A 821 -1.88 -10.01 18.80
C TYR A 821 -3.22 -9.86 18.07
N ALA A 822 -4.17 -10.73 18.41
CA ALA A 822 -5.55 -10.66 18.00
C ALA A 822 -6.39 -9.93 19.04
N THR A 823 -7.50 -9.31 18.61
CA THR A 823 -8.59 -8.81 19.47
C THR A 823 -9.90 -9.42 18.95
N GLY A 824 -10.83 -9.72 19.86
CA GLY A 824 -12.15 -10.24 19.52
C GLY A 824 -13.11 -9.13 19.12
N CYS A 825 -14.17 -9.45 18.38
CA CYS A 825 -15.23 -8.48 18.12
C CYS A 825 -16.07 -8.21 19.37
N GLY A 826 -15.76 -7.14 20.10
CA GLY A 826 -16.53 -6.71 21.25
C GLY A 826 -16.34 -5.25 21.67
N GLY A 827 -16.91 -4.31 20.89
CA GLY A 827 -17.30 -2.97 21.37
C GLY A 827 -16.31 -1.84 21.15
#